data_AF-A0A364MY14-F1
#
_entry.id   AF-A0A364MY14-F1
#
_cell.length_a   1.000
_cell.length_b   1.000
_cell.length_c   1.000
_cell.angle_alpha   90.00
_cell.angle_beta   90.00
_cell.angle_gamma   90.00
#
_symmetry.space_group_name_H-M   'P 1'
#
loop_
_entity.id
_entity.type
_entity.pdbx_description
1 polymer ?
#
loop_
_entity_poly.entity_id
_entity_poly.type
_entity_poly.pdbx_seq_one_letter_code
_entity_poly.pdbx_strand_id
1 'polypeptide(L)'
;MPDVLQPEAGIFYGATDTVLIAIMHEITKTSSNLIPPGDDISKYSEAEIKTRIYGSKLVLVVEQMQILTIWLVKACLLIMYNRMTLVLPQHKIVIGTSIYVAISFVVMEVLYLGVWCRPFNQYWAVPPNSKQCSAATNHLITNAVFNISSDLIILSIPMPLLFKVRLPRKNKIILFVIFCIGAFTIVAAALNKYYSFTHPFGNEWTIWYLRESYTAILCANLPLTYPLIQRVFGLRNWSSNTYEAENSYTVSVAQPQYSTQQHTRTYWPEPRAEQIPRGFRDIFRRTESQEDMNGGLGKQREDRDPQFITSAIEMEENHHSQRVSNLSAPVSWRTSQSQEDGIKTPDPYHALASATFTARSRASRDLSEPLQLWRPDRPVESMVSNSIPANPTTMHIHDVLIIGAGPAGLAVAARLHEQTPSATFTDDEHQRYHWIKKHGQKMNIKNYRKNKDSLLTPPSTPGSSNCGCSQRPEEAIDMLVLDADGADWMSKWKRLFKTFHIDYLRSPMFFHVDPADRDALLGYTYENEREKDIQALPGVAGKEVSKHKKKKKLKQGRFLGGAPDVDERDRKDYFVPRTDLFDAHCDEVIRRYRLGKDMLRQESVIDIEYDEISKFADAEHDSVISDDGSDDDRKIFRVVTNQGVRYAHLVILAVGAGNAPSIPQVPGLPNTHPHEGFAHAMQIKQFPATHVTAKIKARQNTNMLIVGGGLTSIQLADLALKRGVSKVWMLMRGPLKVKHFDVDLEWVGKFRNFKQAAFWTADTDEERWEMMVQARNGGSMTPRYRKILDTHVAHGKIALHTHTTLQSMSWDSLSKIWACETSSPETKLPPLDYIVFATGIQSDIRTIPFLQTIQKQHAIKYVGGLPCLNEDLMWNDDVPLFVTGRLAGLRLGPGAPNLVGARVGAERIAWNVDDALKSLGRKRSVVLNGERSESGDERMEAYATARDNRFGSLMEMGG
;
A
#
# COMPACT_ATOMS: atom_id res chain seq x y z
N MET A 1 25.22 4.79 -0.11
CA MET A 1 26.07 5.98 -0.33
C MET A 1 25.99 6.97 0.85
N PRO A 2 24.90 7.72 1.11
CA PRO A 2 24.93 8.76 2.15
C PRO A 2 25.17 8.24 3.59
N ASP A 3 24.81 6.99 3.88
CA ASP A 3 25.06 6.35 5.18
C ASP A 3 26.54 6.04 5.46
N VAL A 4 27.39 6.04 4.43
CA VAL A 4 28.84 5.83 4.55
C VAL A 4 29.56 7.15 4.85
N LEU A 5 29.09 8.26 4.26
CA LEU A 5 29.72 9.58 4.36
C LEU A 5 29.76 10.17 5.79
N GLN A 6 28.82 9.81 6.67
CA GLN A 6 28.74 10.42 8.00
C GLN A 6 29.85 9.94 8.97
N PRO A 7 30.11 8.63 9.15
CA PRO A 7 31.27 8.19 9.92
C PRO A 7 32.61 8.60 9.27
N GLU A 8 32.70 8.58 7.93
CA GLU A 8 33.90 9.07 7.21
C GLU A 8 34.18 10.55 7.51
N ALA A 9 33.17 11.42 7.39
CA ALA A 9 33.31 12.84 7.74
C ALA A 9 33.74 13.04 9.20
N GLY A 10 33.28 12.18 10.11
CA GLY A 10 33.71 12.13 11.51
C GLY A 10 35.22 11.89 11.68
N ILE A 11 35.78 10.96 10.90
CA ILE A 11 37.22 10.68 10.87
C ILE A 11 37.98 11.89 10.29
N PHE A 12 37.48 12.51 9.21
CA PHE A 12 38.14 13.64 8.57
C PHE A 12 38.27 14.88 9.46
N TYR A 13 37.20 15.37 10.10
CA TYR A 13 37.33 16.54 10.98
C TYR A 13 38.06 16.23 12.30
N GLY A 14 38.00 14.98 12.79
CA GLY A 14 38.81 14.54 13.93
C GLY A 14 40.31 14.54 13.63
N ALA A 15 40.70 14.20 12.40
CA ALA A 15 42.09 14.29 11.94
C ALA A 15 42.57 15.74 11.84
N THR A 16 41.78 16.65 11.25
CA THR A 16 42.16 18.08 11.13
C THR A 16 42.21 18.78 12.49
N ASP A 17 41.32 18.45 13.43
CA ASP A 17 41.38 18.95 14.82
C ASP A 17 42.60 18.42 15.58
N THR A 18 42.99 17.16 15.36
CA THR A 18 44.20 16.59 15.96
C THR A 18 45.47 17.31 15.48
N VAL A 19 45.56 17.61 14.17
CA VAL A 19 46.67 18.38 13.59
C VAL A 19 46.65 19.83 14.09
N LEU A 20 45.48 20.46 14.17
CA LEU A 20 45.29 21.78 14.78
C LEU A 20 45.85 21.83 16.20
N ILE A 21 45.40 20.94 17.10
CA ILE A 21 45.81 20.93 18.51
C ILE A 21 47.33 20.73 18.64
N ALA A 22 47.90 19.79 17.87
CA ALA A 22 49.33 19.52 17.89
C ALA A 22 50.17 20.74 17.46
N ILE A 23 49.77 21.43 16.38
CA ILE A 23 50.49 22.62 15.90
C ILE A 23 50.23 23.83 16.83
N MET A 24 49.03 23.97 17.38
CA MET A 24 48.69 25.05 18.33
C MET A 24 49.60 25.00 19.56
N HIS A 25 49.93 23.80 20.04
CA HIS A 25 50.88 23.61 21.14
C HIS A 25 52.28 24.16 20.79
N GLU A 26 52.77 23.96 19.57
CA GLU A 26 54.04 24.54 19.12
C GLU A 26 53.98 26.05 18.82
N ILE A 27 52.82 26.58 18.39
CA ILE A 27 52.60 28.03 18.28
C ILE A 27 52.71 28.71 19.64
N THR A 28 52.20 28.12 20.74
CA THR A 28 52.37 28.70 22.09
C THR A 28 53.83 28.79 22.56
N LYS A 29 54.77 28.15 21.85
CA LYS A 29 56.22 28.19 22.11
C LYS A 29 57.01 29.03 21.10
N THR A 30 56.39 29.46 19.99
CA THR A 30 57.09 30.08 18.86
C THR A 30 56.49 31.44 18.51
N SER A 31 57.36 32.44 18.33
CA SER A 31 56.95 33.76 17.84
C SER A 31 56.60 33.72 16.35
N SER A 32 55.82 34.67 15.87
CA SER A 32 55.49 34.88 14.45
C SER A 32 55.99 36.23 13.94
N ASN A 33 55.58 36.59 12.71
CA ASN A 33 55.76 37.91 12.11
C ASN A 33 54.76 38.98 12.61
N LEU A 34 53.87 38.63 13.53
CA LEU A 34 53.00 39.57 14.23
C LEU A 34 53.77 40.20 15.40
N ILE A 35 54.49 41.29 15.10
CA ILE A 35 55.44 41.95 16.01
C ILE A 35 54.73 43.03 16.85
N PRO A 36 55.00 43.14 18.18
CA PRO A 36 54.43 44.17 19.04
C PRO A 36 54.76 45.60 18.62
N PRO A 37 53.84 46.57 18.79
CA PRO A 37 54.10 47.97 18.46
C PRO A 37 55.16 48.57 19.40
N GLY A 38 56.32 48.92 18.83
CA GLY A 38 57.46 49.48 19.56
C GLY A 38 58.68 48.57 19.64
N ASP A 39 58.56 47.30 19.21
CA ASP A 39 59.66 46.34 19.20
C ASP A 39 60.62 46.57 18.01
N ASP A 40 61.93 46.56 18.25
CA ASP A 40 62.93 46.95 17.26
C ASP A 40 63.49 45.75 16.48
N ILE A 41 62.95 45.57 15.28
CA ILE A 41 63.26 44.47 14.36
C ILE A 41 64.76 44.41 14.00
N SER A 42 65.50 45.52 14.08
CA SER A 42 66.95 45.54 13.81
C SER A 42 67.78 44.83 14.88
N LYS A 43 67.21 44.53 16.04
CA LYS A 43 67.86 43.83 17.16
C LYS A 43 67.65 42.31 17.14
N TYR A 44 66.77 41.77 16.30
CA TYR A 44 66.51 40.33 16.23
C TYR A 44 67.68 39.57 15.61
N SER A 45 68.04 38.43 16.21
CA SER A 45 69.10 37.56 15.66
C SER A 45 68.62 36.78 14.43
N GLU A 46 69.54 36.36 13.57
CA GLU A 46 69.18 35.53 12.39
C GLU A 46 68.48 34.21 12.78
N ALA A 47 68.83 33.65 13.95
CA ALA A 47 68.16 32.48 14.52
C ALA A 47 66.73 32.80 14.96
N GLU A 48 66.49 33.96 15.58
CA GLU A 48 65.16 34.42 15.95
C GLU A 48 64.29 34.70 14.72
N ILE A 49 64.85 35.34 13.69
CA ILE A 49 64.16 35.58 12.40
C ILE A 49 63.74 34.25 11.76
N LYS A 50 64.63 33.24 11.73
CA LYS A 50 64.30 31.88 11.24
C LYS A 50 63.18 31.23 12.07
N THR A 51 63.21 31.37 13.40
CA THR A 51 62.15 30.88 14.30
C THR A 51 60.82 31.60 14.05
N ARG A 52 60.82 32.92 13.84
CA ARG A 52 59.62 33.71 13.51
C ARG A 52 59.03 33.35 12.14
N ILE A 53 59.88 33.07 11.14
CA ILE A 53 59.45 32.54 9.84
C ILE A 53 58.80 31.16 10.00
N TYR A 54 59.34 30.28 10.86
CA TYR A 54 58.77 28.96 11.14
C TYR A 54 57.41 29.07 11.85
N GLY A 55 57.32 29.82 12.96
CA GLY A 55 56.06 30.05 13.67
C GLY A 55 54.96 30.68 12.80
N SER A 56 55.31 31.62 11.91
CA SER A 56 54.36 32.20 10.96
C SER A 56 53.80 31.17 9.96
N LYS A 57 54.60 30.18 9.54
CA LYS A 57 54.12 29.06 8.70
C LYS A 57 53.20 28.12 9.49
N LEU A 58 53.48 27.89 10.78
CA LEU A 58 52.58 27.12 11.64
C LEU A 58 51.22 27.80 11.80
N VAL A 59 51.19 29.13 11.97
CA VAL A 59 49.94 29.93 12.03
C VAL A 59 49.09 29.75 10.76
N LEU A 60 49.70 29.75 9.57
CA LEU A 60 48.97 29.47 8.31
C LEU A 60 48.31 28.08 8.32
N VAL A 61 49.02 27.05 8.78
CA VAL A 61 48.47 25.69 8.85
C VAL A 61 47.35 25.60 9.88
N VAL A 62 47.45 26.32 11.00
CA VAL A 62 46.42 26.35 12.06
C VAL A 62 45.12 27.03 11.61
N GLU A 63 45.19 28.15 10.88
CA GLU A 63 43.98 28.78 10.30
C GLU A 63 43.35 27.87 9.24
N GLN A 64 44.15 27.23 8.39
CA GLN A 64 43.66 26.25 7.40
C GLN A 64 43.01 25.01 8.06
N MET A 65 43.63 24.42 9.08
CA MET A 65 43.04 23.27 9.79
C MET A 65 41.77 23.66 10.55
N GLN A 66 41.69 24.85 11.16
CA GLN A 66 40.47 25.35 11.80
C GLN A 66 39.33 25.51 10.79
N ILE A 67 39.59 26.14 9.64
CA ILE A 67 38.57 26.34 8.60
C ILE A 67 38.06 24.98 8.10
N LEU A 68 38.95 24.02 7.83
CA LEU A 68 38.56 22.66 7.46
C LEU A 68 37.72 21.98 8.55
N THR A 69 38.19 21.93 9.80
CA THR A 69 37.45 21.31 10.92
C THR A 69 36.06 21.93 11.09
N ILE A 70 35.97 23.27 11.16
CA ILE A 70 34.72 23.99 11.44
C ILE A 70 33.73 23.84 10.27
N TRP A 71 34.16 23.92 9.01
CA TRP A 71 33.25 23.74 7.86
C TRP A 71 32.85 22.26 7.63
N LEU A 72 33.72 21.29 7.91
CA LEU A 72 33.37 19.87 7.91
C LEU A 72 32.35 19.52 9.00
N VAL A 73 32.49 20.09 10.20
CA VAL A 73 31.51 19.96 11.29
C VAL A 73 30.15 20.55 10.90
N LYS A 74 30.12 21.75 10.31
CA LYS A 74 28.89 22.35 9.76
C LYS A 74 28.25 21.47 8.67
N ALA A 75 29.07 20.90 7.77
CA ALA A 75 28.59 20.01 6.72
C ALA A 75 27.97 18.71 7.30
N CYS A 76 28.59 18.10 8.30
CA CYS A 76 28.05 16.92 9.00
C CYS A 76 26.69 17.22 9.68
N LEU A 77 26.60 18.34 10.40
CA LEU A 77 25.36 18.83 11.01
C LEU A 77 24.25 19.05 9.97
N LEU A 78 24.59 19.67 8.83
CA LEU A 78 23.63 19.95 7.76
C LEU A 78 23.18 18.68 7.02
N ILE A 79 24.06 17.70 6.80
CA ILE A 79 23.69 16.38 6.27
C ILE A 79 22.70 15.69 7.22
N MET A 80 22.98 15.69 8.53
CA MET A 80 22.09 15.14 9.55
C MET A 80 20.73 15.85 9.59
N TYR A 81 20.71 17.19 9.55
CA TYR A 81 19.46 17.97 9.48
C TYR A 81 18.72 17.78 8.15
N ASN A 82 19.41 17.51 7.05
CA ASN A 82 18.78 17.22 5.76
C ASN A 82 18.00 15.89 5.84
N ARG A 83 18.60 14.84 6.44
CA ARG A 83 17.91 13.57 6.74
C ARG A 83 16.70 13.80 7.66
N MET A 84 16.86 14.56 8.74
CA MET A 84 15.82 14.76 9.75
C MET A 84 14.64 15.63 9.24
N THR A 85 14.90 16.60 8.37
CA THR A 85 13.88 17.59 7.94
C THR A 85 13.24 17.28 6.59
N LEU A 86 13.59 16.18 5.93
CA LEU A 86 13.19 15.84 4.55
C LEU A 86 11.67 15.94 4.28
N VAL A 87 10.83 15.66 5.28
CA VAL A 87 9.35 15.75 5.21
C VAL A 87 8.76 17.02 5.88
N LEU A 88 9.58 18.01 6.20
CA LEU A 88 9.20 19.26 6.88
C LEU A 88 9.52 20.50 6.03
N PRO A 89 8.77 21.61 6.17
CA PRO A 89 9.04 22.85 5.44
C PRO A 89 10.43 23.46 5.73
N GLN A 90 11.08 23.09 6.84
CA GLN A 90 12.47 23.44 7.11
C GLN A 90 13.48 22.87 6.09
N HIS A 91 13.15 21.83 5.31
CA HIS A 91 14.06 21.23 4.32
C HIS A 91 14.64 22.26 3.33
N LYS A 92 13.81 23.23 2.89
CA LYS A 92 14.26 24.33 2.02
C LYS A 92 15.28 25.26 2.69
N ILE A 93 15.17 25.44 4.01
CA ILE A 93 16.13 26.22 4.79
C ILE A 93 17.44 25.44 4.91
N VAL A 94 17.39 24.13 5.22
CA VAL A 94 18.59 23.27 5.26
C VAL A 94 19.34 23.30 3.93
N ILE A 95 18.67 23.09 2.80
CA ILE A 95 19.32 23.12 1.47
C ILE A 95 19.96 24.50 1.20
N GLY A 96 19.26 25.59 1.50
CA GLY A 96 19.81 26.94 1.37
C GLY A 96 21.05 27.18 2.24
N THR A 97 21.05 26.67 3.48
CA THR A 97 22.18 26.76 4.41
C THR A 97 23.36 25.89 3.96
N SER A 98 23.10 24.69 3.40
CA SER A 98 24.16 23.84 2.81
C SER A 98 24.85 24.52 1.64
N ILE A 99 24.09 25.18 0.75
CA ILE A 99 24.64 25.98 -0.34
C ILE A 99 25.45 27.16 0.21
N TYR A 100 24.97 27.85 1.25
CA TYR A 100 25.67 28.96 1.89
C TYR A 100 27.00 28.54 2.56
N VAL A 101 27.02 27.41 3.27
CA VAL A 101 28.24 26.86 3.89
C VAL A 101 29.25 26.41 2.82
N ALA A 102 28.80 25.77 1.74
CA ALA A 102 29.68 25.38 0.63
C ALA A 102 30.27 26.59 -0.11
N ILE A 103 29.47 27.62 -0.41
CA ILE A 103 29.94 28.84 -1.07
C ILE A 103 30.90 29.62 -0.16
N SER A 104 30.58 29.77 1.13
CA SER A 104 31.46 30.50 2.06
C SER A 104 32.82 29.83 2.23
N PHE A 105 32.90 28.49 2.22
CA PHE A 105 34.18 27.77 2.21
C PHE A 105 35.04 28.16 0.98
N VAL A 106 34.48 28.02 -0.22
CA VAL A 106 35.19 28.34 -1.48
C VAL A 106 35.61 29.81 -1.52
N VAL A 107 34.76 30.74 -1.06
CA VAL A 107 35.09 32.16 -0.97
C VAL A 107 36.22 32.42 0.04
N MET A 108 36.22 31.76 1.20
CA MET A 108 37.30 31.91 2.20
C MET A 108 38.66 31.47 1.63
N GLU A 109 38.73 30.29 0.99
CA GLU A 109 39.97 29.78 0.42
C GLU A 109 40.49 30.63 -0.74
N VAL A 110 39.62 31.04 -1.65
CA VAL A 110 39.99 31.93 -2.78
C VAL A 110 40.48 33.28 -2.29
N LEU A 111 39.91 33.85 -1.23
CA LEU A 111 40.37 35.12 -0.68
C LEU A 111 41.68 35.00 0.11
N TYR A 112 41.87 33.89 0.85
CA TYR A 112 43.06 33.64 1.67
C TYR A 112 44.30 33.32 0.83
N LEU A 113 44.20 32.32 -0.05
CA LEU A 113 45.31 31.92 -0.92
C LEU A 113 45.49 32.88 -2.11
N GLY A 114 44.42 33.58 -2.51
CA GLY A 114 44.35 34.34 -3.75
C GLY A 114 44.44 35.87 -3.64
N VAL A 115 44.00 36.49 -2.55
CA VAL A 115 43.69 37.95 -2.55
C VAL A 115 44.31 38.73 -1.39
N TRP A 116 44.12 38.34 -0.12
CA TRP A 116 44.38 39.24 1.02
C TRP A 116 45.85 39.57 1.28
N CYS A 117 46.80 38.76 0.81
CA CYS A 117 48.23 39.03 0.92
C CYS A 117 48.97 38.60 -0.35
N ARG A 118 49.67 39.53 -1.00
CA ARG A 118 50.47 39.29 -2.22
C ARG A 118 51.79 40.06 -2.16
N PRO A 119 52.92 39.45 -2.59
CA PRO A 119 53.10 38.03 -2.90
C PRO A 119 52.87 37.13 -1.66
N PHE A 120 52.48 35.87 -1.88
CA PHE A 120 51.98 34.98 -0.81
C PHE A 120 53.03 34.70 0.29
N ASN A 121 54.32 34.76 -0.03
CA ASN A 121 55.41 34.62 0.93
C ASN A 121 55.44 35.73 2.01
N GLN A 122 54.73 36.84 1.81
CA GLN A 122 54.61 37.90 2.81
C GLN A 122 53.84 37.47 4.06
N TYR A 123 53.05 36.39 4.00
CA TYR A 123 52.42 35.79 5.19
C TYR A 123 53.42 35.26 6.22
N TRP A 124 54.66 34.94 5.83
CA TRP A 124 55.73 34.51 6.73
C TRP A 124 57.01 35.36 6.64
N ALA A 125 56.95 36.52 5.98
CA ALA A 125 58.06 37.47 5.91
C ALA A 125 58.21 38.22 7.24
N VAL A 126 59.46 38.51 7.62
CA VAL A 126 59.84 39.21 8.86
C VAL A 126 60.86 40.31 8.49
N PRO A 127 60.46 41.60 8.44
CA PRO A 127 59.09 42.11 8.48
C PRO A 127 58.31 41.83 7.18
N PRO A 128 56.97 41.85 7.21
CA PRO A 128 56.14 41.83 6.01
C PRO A 128 55.91 43.24 5.45
N ASN A 129 55.73 43.34 4.13
CA ASN A 129 55.47 44.59 3.39
C ASN A 129 54.13 45.28 3.76
N SER A 130 53.22 44.58 4.44
CA SER A 130 51.91 45.10 4.84
C SER A 130 51.43 44.49 6.15
N LYS A 131 50.83 45.31 7.01
CA LYS A 131 50.21 44.86 8.28
C LYS A 131 49.08 43.83 8.05
N GLN A 132 48.42 43.87 6.89
CA GLN A 132 47.39 42.88 6.53
C GLN A 132 47.97 41.46 6.34
N CYS A 133 49.26 41.32 6.03
CA CYS A 133 49.92 40.02 5.86
C CYS A 133 50.34 39.35 7.18
N SER A 134 50.52 40.10 8.28
CA SER A 134 50.80 39.53 9.62
C SER A 134 49.59 39.55 10.55
N ALA A 135 48.77 40.60 10.52
CA ALA A 135 47.58 40.72 11.39
C ALA A 135 46.30 40.09 10.79
N ALA A 136 46.37 39.60 9.54
CA ALA A 136 45.31 38.89 8.82
C ALA A 136 43.91 39.54 8.89
N THR A 137 43.81 40.86 9.10
CA THR A 137 42.61 41.50 9.66
C THR A 137 41.36 41.29 8.80
N ASN A 138 41.45 41.48 7.48
CA ASN A 138 40.33 41.22 6.57
C ASN A 138 39.88 39.74 6.58
N HIS A 139 40.81 38.79 6.70
CA HIS A 139 40.50 37.36 6.80
C HIS A 139 39.73 37.06 8.08
N LEU A 140 40.20 37.56 9.23
CA LEU A 140 39.54 37.36 10.52
C LEU A 140 38.12 37.95 10.54
N ILE A 141 37.91 39.12 9.90
CA ILE A 141 36.57 39.74 9.76
C ILE A 141 35.66 38.86 8.89
N THR A 142 36.10 38.45 7.71
CA THR A 142 35.26 37.66 6.78
C THR A 142 34.99 36.25 7.33
N ASN A 143 35.98 35.62 7.99
CA ASN A 143 35.82 34.38 8.73
C ASN A 143 34.76 34.53 9.83
N ALA A 144 34.86 35.56 10.68
CA ALA A 144 33.89 35.83 11.75
C ALA A 144 32.46 35.96 11.20
N VAL A 145 32.27 36.73 10.12
CA VAL A 145 30.96 36.94 9.50
C VAL A 145 30.35 35.64 8.99
N PHE A 146 31.04 34.86 8.14
CA PHE A 146 30.49 33.62 7.59
C PHE A 146 30.29 32.52 8.65
N ASN A 147 31.21 32.43 9.61
CA ASN A 147 31.18 31.40 10.64
C ASN A 147 30.01 31.60 11.61
N ILE A 148 29.91 32.79 12.23
CA ILE A 148 28.87 33.12 13.22
C ILE A 148 27.48 33.16 12.58
N SER A 149 27.34 33.70 11.37
CA SER A 149 26.04 33.75 10.68
C SER A 149 25.53 32.35 10.30
N SER A 150 26.41 31.46 9.82
CA SER A 150 26.03 30.08 9.49
C SER A 150 25.60 29.31 10.74
N ASP A 151 26.28 29.46 11.88
CA ASP A 151 25.86 28.79 13.12
C ASP A 151 24.53 29.32 13.67
N LEU A 152 24.29 30.64 13.62
CA LEU A 152 22.99 31.21 14.01
C LEU A 152 21.83 30.65 13.15
N ILE A 153 22.07 30.40 11.86
CA ILE A 153 21.10 29.76 10.97
C ILE A 153 20.94 28.27 11.31
N ILE A 154 22.05 27.53 11.46
CA ILE A 154 22.05 26.09 11.79
C ILE A 154 21.32 25.83 13.11
N LEU A 155 21.64 26.59 14.16
CA LEU A 155 21.02 26.52 15.49
C LEU A 155 19.52 26.85 15.45
N SER A 156 19.08 27.68 14.51
CA SER A 156 17.66 28.06 14.35
C SER A 156 16.80 26.97 13.69
N ILE A 157 17.38 26.02 12.96
CA ILE A 157 16.64 24.96 12.23
C ILE A 157 15.84 24.02 13.17
N PRO A 158 16.38 23.48 14.28
CA PRO A 158 15.64 22.62 15.20
C PRO A 158 14.66 23.36 16.12
N MET A 159 14.81 24.67 16.34
CA MET A 159 14.01 25.43 17.32
C MET A 159 12.48 25.36 17.09
N PRO A 160 11.94 25.53 15.87
CA PRO A 160 10.50 25.39 15.62
C PRO A 160 9.95 23.97 15.84
N LEU A 161 10.81 22.95 15.83
CA LEU A 161 10.45 21.57 16.19
C LEU A 161 10.34 21.46 17.72
N LEU A 162 11.38 21.92 18.43
CA LEU A 162 11.52 21.92 19.89
C LEU A 162 10.34 22.58 20.64
N PHE A 163 9.79 23.67 20.10
CA PHE A 163 8.66 24.36 20.72
C PHE A 163 7.27 23.79 20.36
N LYS A 164 7.16 22.95 19.32
CA LYS A 164 5.88 22.40 18.84
C LYS A 164 5.64 20.94 19.24
N VAL A 165 6.71 20.14 19.42
CA VAL A 165 6.60 18.72 19.78
C VAL A 165 6.46 18.55 21.30
N ARG A 166 5.48 17.75 21.73
CA ARG A 166 5.25 17.39 23.14
C ARG A 166 6.16 16.23 23.58
N LEU A 167 7.46 16.47 23.70
CA LEU A 167 8.42 15.47 24.20
C LEU A 167 8.29 15.25 25.73
N PRO A 168 8.58 14.04 26.24
CA PRO A 168 8.74 13.78 27.67
C PRO A 168 9.79 14.71 28.31
N ARG A 169 9.60 15.06 29.59
CA ARG A 169 10.44 16.05 30.29
C ARG A 169 11.94 15.71 30.25
N LYS A 170 12.32 14.43 30.40
CA LYS A 170 13.72 13.97 30.33
C LYS A 170 14.34 14.24 28.94
N ASN A 171 13.65 13.84 27.88
CA ASN A 171 14.07 14.04 26.49
C ASN A 171 14.20 15.53 26.15
N LYS A 172 13.30 16.38 26.68
CA LYS A 172 13.36 17.84 26.52
C LYS A 172 14.58 18.47 27.22
N ILE A 173 15.00 17.95 28.37
CA ILE A 173 16.23 18.40 29.07
C ILE A 173 17.48 18.06 28.25
N ILE A 174 17.59 16.83 27.72
CA ILE A 174 18.74 16.41 26.91
C ILE A 174 18.87 17.27 25.64
N LEU A 175 17.77 17.50 24.93
CA LEU A 175 17.78 18.32 23.71
C LEU A 175 18.03 19.81 24.00
N PHE A 176 17.67 20.29 25.20
CA PHE A 176 18.05 21.62 25.69
C PHE A 176 19.56 21.72 26.00
N VAL A 177 20.18 20.69 26.58
CA VAL A 177 21.64 20.66 26.81
C VAL A 177 22.41 20.72 25.50
N ILE A 178 22.01 19.94 24.49
CA ILE A 178 22.61 19.98 23.14
C ILE A 178 22.46 21.40 22.54
N PHE A 179 21.30 22.03 22.69
CA PHE A 179 21.08 23.40 22.24
C PHE A 179 21.96 24.43 22.96
N CYS A 180 22.15 24.31 24.27
CA CYS A 180 23.04 25.20 25.02
C CYS A 180 24.51 25.06 24.62
N ILE A 181 24.96 23.85 24.25
CA ILE A 181 26.31 23.62 23.72
C ILE A 181 26.45 24.30 22.35
N GLY A 182 25.47 24.13 21.46
CA GLY A 182 25.42 24.82 20.16
C GLY A 182 25.19 26.34 20.22
N ALA A 183 24.82 26.88 21.38
CA ALA A 183 24.84 28.32 21.66
C ALA A 183 26.20 28.79 22.21
N PHE A 184 26.88 27.94 22.98
CA PHE A 184 28.21 28.23 23.52
C PHE A 184 29.29 28.25 22.42
N THR A 185 29.20 27.41 21.38
CA THR A 185 30.09 27.47 20.20
C THR A 185 30.13 28.88 19.59
N ILE A 186 28.96 29.49 19.42
CA ILE A 186 28.80 30.85 18.87
C ILE A 186 29.44 31.90 19.80
N VAL A 187 29.33 31.73 21.12
CA VAL A 187 29.99 32.59 22.11
C VAL A 187 31.51 32.39 22.08
N ALA A 188 32.00 31.17 21.92
CA ALA A 188 33.43 30.88 21.80
C ALA A 188 34.02 31.50 20.52
N ALA A 189 33.32 31.39 19.37
CA ALA A 189 33.70 32.04 18.13
C ALA A 189 33.72 33.58 18.24
N ALA A 190 32.71 34.17 18.89
CA ALA A 190 32.67 35.61 19.13
C ALA A 190 33.82 36.09 20.04
N LEU A 191 34.13 35.34 21.10
CA LEU A 191 35.22 35.66 22.03
C LEU A 191 36.60 35.44 21.40
N ASN A 192 36.79 34.37 20.62
CA ASN A 192 37.98 34.13 19.81
C ASN A 192 38.35 35.39 19.02
N LYS A 193 37.43 35.85 18.17
CA LYS A 193 37.68 37.02 17.30
C LYS A 193 37.76 38.33 18.09
N TYR A 194 37.01 38.50 19.19
CA TYR A 194 37.17 39.64 20.09
C TYR A 194 38.60 39.74 20.64
N TYR A 195 39.16 38.63 21.15
CA TYR A 195 40.53 38.61 21.64
C TYR A 195 41.56 38.72 20.51
N SER A 196 41.32 38.14 19.33
CA SER A 196 42.20 38.33 18.15
C SER A 196 42.35 39.80 17.76
N PHE A 197 41.29 40.61 17.86
CA PHE A 197 41.34 42.04 17.51
C PHE A 197 41.83 42.95 18.66
N THR A 198 41.48 42.63 19.91
CA THR A 198 41.80 43.49 21.07
C THR A 198 43.12 43.15 21.75
N HIS A 199 43.50 41.87 21.77
CA HIS A 199 44.69 41.35 22.45
C HIS A 199 45.47 40.34 21.57
N PRO A 200 45.85 40.69 20.32
CA PRO A 200 46.48 39.76 19.36
C PRO A 200 47.78 39.11 19.87
N PHE A 201 48.50 39.79 20.77
CA PHE A 201 49.77 39.31 21.35
C PHE A 201 49.58 38.48 22.63
N GLY A 202 48.34 38.28 23.11
CA GLY A 202 48.02 37.54 24.33
C GLY A 202 47.49 36.13 24.04
N ASN A 203 47.63 35.21 25.00
CA ASN A 203 47.22 33.82 24.85
C ASN A 203 45.69 33.60 24.96
N GLU A 204 44.88 34.63 25.24
CA GLU A 204 43.44 34.47 25.40
C GLU A 204 42.74 34.02 24.10
N TRP A 205 43.15 34.54 22.94
CA TRP A 205 42.51 34.16 21.68
C TRP A 205 42.74 32.68 21.36
N THR A 206 43.93 32.13 21.65
CA THR A 206 44.26 30.72 21.39
C THR A 206 43.37 29.77 22.22
N ILE A 207 43.07 30.15 23.46
CA ILE A 207 42.17 29.40 24.36
C ILE A 207 40.74 29.39 23.80
N TRP A 208 40.22 30.53 23.34
CA TRP A 208 38.87 30.62 22.76
C TRP A 208 38.75 29.96 21.39
N TYR A 209 39.82 30.00 20.59
CA TYR A 209 39.95 29.34 19.29
C TYR A 209 39.85 27.80 19.42
N LEU A 210 40.54 27.21 20.42
CA LEU A 210 40.40 25.78 20.74
C LEU A 210 39.01 25.45 21.32
N ARG A 211 38.43 26.34 22.15
CA ARG A 211 37.06 26.17 22.69
C ARG A 211 36.00 26.12 21.61
N GLU A 212 36.16 26.93 20.56
CA GLU A 212 35.29 26.93 19.38
C GLU A 212 35.29 25.55 18.71
N SER A 213 36.47 25.00 18.39
CA SER A 213 36.58 23.69 17.71
C SER A 213 36.02 22.54 18.55
N TYR A 214 36.50 22.35 19.79
CA TYR A 214 36.07 21.18 20.57
C TYR A 214 34.57 21.21 20.91
N THR A 215 33.97 22.40 21.11
CA THR A 215 32.52 22.48 21.36
C THR A 215 31.69 22.28 20.09
N ALA A 216 32.20 22.65 18.91
CA ALA A 216 31.53 22.37 17.64
C ALA A 216 31.54 20.86 17.34
N ILE A 217 32.68 20.19 17.51
CA ILE A 217 32.83 18.74 17.39
C ILE A 217 31.91 18.01 18.37
N LEU A 218 31.88 18.43 19.64
CA LEU A 218 31.02 17.85 20.67
C LEU A 218 29.53 18.05 20.36
N CYS A 219 29.14 19.23 19.84
CA CYS A 219 27.77 19.51 19.41
C CYS A 219 27.32 18.59 18.26
N ALA A 220 28.20 18.30 17.29
CA ALA A 220 27.90 17.42 16.16
C ALA A 220 27.87 15.93 16.52
N ASN A 221 28.70 15.49 17.45
CA ASN A 221 28.79 14.08 17.84
C ASN A 221 27.76 13.66 18.89
N LEU A 222 27.28 14.55 19.75
CA LEU A 222 26.28 14.20 20.78
C LEU A 222 25.01 13.51 20.23
N PRO A 223 24.36 14.00 19.15
CA PRO A 223 23.18 13.32 18.58
C PRO A 223 23.46 11.90 18.05
N LEU A 224 24.67 11.65 17.54
CA LEU A 224 25.08 10.38 16.92
C LEU A 224 25.61 9.37 17.95
N THR A 225 26.25 9.85 19.02
CA THR A 225 26.76 9.02 20.12
C THR A 225 25.70 8.69 21.16
N TYR A 226 24.59 9.44 21.23
CA TYR A 226 23.53 9.23 22.20
C TYR A 226 22.97 7.78 22.24
N PRO A 227 22.71 7.08 21.10
CA PRO A 227 22.30 5.66 21.13
C PRO A 227 23.34 4.71 21.74
N LEU A 228 24.64 5.00 21.58
CA LEU A 228 25.72 4.24 22.22
C LEU A 228 25.78 4.52 23.72
N ILE A 229 25.62 5.79 24.13
CA ILE A 229 25.51 6.19 25.54
C ILE A 229 24.31 5.49 26.20
N GLN A 230 23.16 5.37 25.50
CA GLN A 230 22.02 4.59 26.01
C GLN A 230 22.37 3.12 26.22
N ARG A 231 23.05 2.49 25.25
CA ARG A 231 23.44 1.07 25.29
C ARG A 231 24.50 0.76 26.34
N VAL A 232 25.42 1.68 26.61
CA VAL A 232 26.51 1.51 27.59
C VAL A 232 26.06 1.79 29.02
N PHE A 233 25.25 2.84 29.25
CA PHE A 233 24.83 3.24 30.60
C PHE A 233 23.45 2.69 31.02
N GLY A 234 22.86 1.77 30.24
CA GLY A 234 21.55 1.15 30.54
C GLY A 234 20.38 2.14 30.55
N LEU A 235 20.51 3.28 29.86
CA LEU A 235 19.51 4.35 29.90
C LEU A 235 18.34 4.02 28.95
N ARG A 236 17.18 3.69 29.55
CA ARG A 236 15.95 3.23 28.87
C ARG A 236 15.64 3.98 27.57
N ASN A 237 15.30 3.23 26.52
CA ASN A 237 15.36 3.64 25.11
C ASN A 237 14.61 4.94 24.77
N TRP A 238 15.17 5.68 23.80
CA TRP A 238 14.61 6.92 23.27
C TRP A 238 13.30 6.72 22.46
N SER A 239 13.08 5.52 21.90
CA SER A 239 11.89 5.16 21.12
C SER A 239 10.83 4.37 21.90
N SER A 240 11.17 3.74 23.04
CA SER A 240 10.20 2.99 23.86
C SER A 240 9.43 3.93 24.80
N ASN A 241 8.63 4.83 24.23
CA ASN A 241 7.54 5.43 24.99
C ASN A 241 6.36 4.45 24.95
N THR A 242 6.48 3.39 25.76
CA THR A 242 5.44 2.38 25.95
C THR A 242 4.11 3.08 26.23
N TYR A 243 3.07 2.72 25.48
CA TYR A 243 1.70 2.88 25.97
C TYR A 243 1.37 1.74 26.95
N GLU A 244 2.24 1.58 27.97
CA GLU A 244 1.84 1.01 29.25
C GLU A 244 0.88 2.01 29.87
N ALA A 245 -0.40 1.84 29.54
CA ALA A 245 -1.47 2.45 30.30
C ALA A 245 -1.37 1.93 31.74
N GLU A 246 -1.23 2.85 32.67
CA GLU A 246 -1.13 2.58 34.11
C GLU A 246 -2.39 1.84 34.58
N ASN A 247 -2.27 0.51 34.70
CA ASN A 247 -3.34 -0.38 35.16
C ASN A 247 -2.74 -1.56 35.95
N SER A 248 -1.93 -1.21 36.95
CA SER A 248 -1.36 -2.10 37.95
C SER A 248 -2.43 -2.66 38.89
N TYR A 249 -3.39 -3.42 38.35
CA TYR A 249 -4.33 -4.21 39.16
C TYR A 249 -3.61 -5.42 39.74
N THR A 250 -2.93 -5.19 40.86
CA THR A 250 -2.47 -6.25 41.77
C THR A 250 -3.64 -7.18 42.08
N VAL A 251 -3.48 -8.48 41.81
CA VAL A 251 -4.49 -9.51 42.13
C VAL A 251 -4.47 -9.76 43.64
N SER A 252 -5.04 -8.82 44.39
CA SER A 252 -5.27 -8.93 45.83
C SER A 252 -6.44 -9.88 46.07
N VAL A 253 -6.16 -11.09 46.52
CA VAL A 253 -7.18 -12.10 46.84
C VAL A 253 -8.02 -11.60 48.04
N ALA A 254 -9.28 -11.27 47.78
CA ALA A 254 -10.27 -10.97 48.81
C ALA A 254 -11.65 -11.47 48.38
N GLN A 255 -12.16 -12.50 49.06
CA GLN A 255 -13.61 -12.73 49.14
C GLN A 255 -14.21 -11.63 50.03
N PRO A 256 -15.43 -11.14 49.73
CA PRO A 256 -16.53 -11.61 50.58
C PRO A 256 -17.89 -11.81 49.88
N GLN A 257 -18.59 -12.83 50.39
CA GLN A 257 -20.03 -12.94 50.70
C GLN A 257 -21.12 -12.21 49.89
N TYR A 258 -22.22 -12.95 49.69
CA TYR A 258 -23.53 -12.51 49.20
C TYR A 258 -24.11 -11.28 49.93
N SER A 259 -24.76 -10.40 49.18
CA SER A 259 -25.93 -9.64 49.64
C SER A 259 -26.87 -9.30 48.47
N THR A 260 -28.02 -8.71 48.75
CA THR A 260 -29.26 -8.87 47.97
C THR A 260 -29.63 -7.63 47.14
N GLN A 261 -30.27 -7.84 45.99
CA GLN A 261 -31.12 -6.90 45.19
C GLN A 261 -30.82 -5.38 45.23
N GLN A 262 -30.75 -4.75 44.04
CA GLN A 262 -31.88 -3.92 43.56
C GLN A 262 -31.74 -3.46 42.09
N HIS A 263 -32.84 -2.92 41.56
CA HIS A 263 -33.11 -2.73 40.14
C HIS A 263 -32.80 -1.28 39.69
N THR A 264 -31.83 -1.05 38.80
CA THR A 264 -31.62 0.25 38.14
C THR A 264 -31.33 0.13 36.65
N ARG A 265 -31.68 1.18 35.89
CA ARG A 265 -31.75 1.21 34.42
C ARG A 265 -30.67 2.16 33.87
N THR A 266 -29.47 1.66 33.65
CA THR A 266 -28.29 2.50 33.42
C THR A 266 -28.10 2.91 31.95
N TYR A 267 -27.92 4.20 31.72
CA TYR A 267 -27.62 4.81 30.42
C TYR A 267 -26.10 4.84 30.21
N TRP A 268 -25.59 4.24 29.12
CA TRP A 268 -24.15 4.19 28.86
C TRP A 268 -23.62 5.56 28.36
N PRO A 269 -22.58 6.14 28.98
CA PRO A 269 -21.90 7.31 28.45
C PRO A 269 -20.95 6.93 27.30
N GLU A 270 -20.96 7.69 26.20
CA GLU A 270 -19.97 7.52 25.12
C GLU A 270 -18.55 7.86 25.59
N PRO A 271 -17.51 7.14 25.10
CA PRO A 271 -16.12 7.59 25.22
C PRO A 271 -15.94 8.95 24.56
N ARG A 272 -15.47 9.94 25.33
CA ARG A 272 -15.27 11.31 24.85
C ARG A 272 -14.11 11.34 23.84
N ALA A 273 -14.44 11.51 22.56
CA ALA A 273 -13.47 11.48 21.45
C ALA A 273 -12.23 12.37 21.69
N GLU A 274 -11.05 11.82 21.40
CA GLU A 274 -9.77 12.48 21.64
C GLU A 274 -9.62 13.80 20.86
N GLN A 275 -9.18 14.85 21.55
CA GLN A 275 -9.01 16.16 20.93
C GLN A 275 -7.63 16.29 20.28
N ILE A 276 -7.58 16.07 18.96
CA ILE A 276 -6.41 16.33 18.12
C ILE A 276 -5.81 17.72 18.46
N PRO A 277 -4.52 17.82 18.85
CA PRO A 277 -3.90 19.08 19.23
C PRO A 277 -3.97 20.16 18.14
N ARG A 278 -4.22 21.42 18.53
CA ARG A 278 -4.46 22.53 17.58
C ARG A 278 -3.35 22.68 16.51
N GLY A 279 -2.08 22.55 16.89
CA GLY A 279 -0.95 22.66 15.96
C GLY A 279 -0.95 21.64 14.81
N PHE A 280 -1.61 20.48 14.97
CA PHE A 280 -1.73 19.48 13.91
C PHE A 280 -2.78 19.89 12.85
N ARG A 281 -3.81 20.65 13.26
CA ARG A 281 -4.79 21.25 12.33
C ARG A 281 -4.15 22.31 11.43
N ASP A 282 -3.21 23.10 11.94
CA ASP A 282 -2.56 24.15 11.16
C ASP A 282 -1.46 23.62 10.22
N ILE A 283 -0.92 22.41 10.50
CA ILE A 283 -0.14 21.64 9.52
C ILE A 283 -1.07 21.15 8.40
N PHE A 284 -2.18 20.48 8.74
CA PHE A 284 -3.15 20.01 7.74
C PHE A 284 -3.70 21.14 6.87
N ARG A 285 -3.93 22.32 7.43
CA ARG A 285 -4.38 23.50 6.69
C ARG A 285 -3.32 24.08 5.75
N ARG A 286 -2.05 23.74 5.95
CA ARG A 286 -0.94 24.11 5.07
C ARG A 286 -0.69 23.07 3.97
N THR A 287 -0.84 21.77 4.24
CA THR A 287 -0.87 20.76 3.17
C THR A 287 -2.10 20.95 2.29
N GLU A 288 -3.30 21.18 2.87
CA GLU A 288 -4.49 21.65 2.12
C GLU A 288 -4.09 22.80 1.17
N SER A 289 -3.45 23.87 1.69
CA SER A 289 -3.08 25.03 0.85
C SER A 289 -1.97 24.79 -0.19
N GLN A 290 -1.15 23.74 -0.06
CA GLN A 290 -0.12 23.39 -1.05
C GLN A 290 -0.66 22.41 -2.11
N GLU A 291 -1.59 21.55 -1.72
CA GLU A 291 -2.37 20.70 -2.61
C GLU A 291 -3.37 21.54 -3.43
N ASP A 292 -4.04 22.53 -2.82
CA ASP A 292 -4.88 23.55 -3.47
C ASP A 292 -4.11 24.36 -4.54
N MET A 293 -2.80 24.57 -4.37
CA MET A 293 -1.96 25.28 -5.34
C MET A 293 -1.45 24.40 -6.49
N ASN A 294 -1.26 23.10 -6.25
CA ASN A 294 -0.75 22.17 -7.27
C ASN A 294 -1.85 21.43 -8.03
N GLY A 295 -3.06 21.32 -7.47
CA GLY A 295 -4.27 20.75 -8.11
C GLY A 295 -5.05 21.75 -8.98
N GLY A 296 -4.41 22.81 -9.46
CA GLY A 296 -5.04 23.95 -10.13
C GLY A 296 -5.60 23.64 -11.51
N LEU A 297 -6.80 23.05 -11.58
CA LEU A 297 -7.68 23.20 -12.74
C LEU A 297 -7.91 24.70 -12.96
N GLY A 298 -7.42 25.22 -14.09
CA GLY A 298 -7.35 26.65 -14.33
C GLY A 298 -8.73 27.32 -14.28
N LYS A 299 -8.82 28.45 -13.59
CA LYS A 299 -9.88 29.42 -13.88
C LYS A 299 -9.74 29.81 -15.35
N GLN A 300 -10.73 29.47 -16.17
CA GLN A 300 -10.94 30.23 -17.39
C GLN A 300 -11.19 31.69 -16.97
N ARG A 301 -10.39 32.61 -17.54
CA ARG A 301 -10.71 34.03 -17.54
C ARG A 301 -11.55 34.24 -18.79
N GLU A 302 -12.82 34.55 -18.58
CA GLU A 302 -13.66 35.11 -19.63
C GLU A 302 -13.11 36.49 -20.01
N ASP A 303 -13.01 36.77 -21.31
CA ASP A 303 -12.97 38.14 -21.82
C ASP A 303 -13.77 38.18 -23.13
N ARG A 304 -15.04 38.62 -23.02
CA ARG A 304 -15.84 39.35 -24.03
C ARG A 304 -16.03 38.63 -25.37
N ASP A 305 -17.13 37.90 -25.60
CA ASP A 305 -18.51 38.41 -25.75
C ASP A 305 -18.60 39.63 -26.71
N PRO A 306 -19.56 39.64 -27.65
CA PRO A 306 -20.78 40.36 -27.27
C PRO A 306 -22.13 39.80 -27.77
N GLN A 307 -23.17 40.15 -27.00
CA GLN A 307 -24.60 40.37 -27.32
C GLN A 307 -25.59 39.30 -26.81
N PHE A 308 -26.34 39.53 -25.71
CA PHE A 308 -27.50 40.45 -25.50
C PHE A 308 -28.81 39.93 -26.16
N ILE A 309 -30.05 40.06 -25.65
CA ILE A 309 -30.71 40.72 -24.47
C ILE A 309 -32.10 40.01 -24.25
N THR A 310 -32.95 40.11 -23.21
CA THR A 310 -33.10 40.76 -21.86
C THR A 310 -33.38 39.67 -20.79
N SER A 311 -33.54 39.83 -19.46
CA SER A 311 -33.52 40.94 -18.46
C SER A 311 -34.77 41.83 -18.20
N ALA A 312 -35.75 41.39 -17.38
CA ALA A 312 -36.40 42.19 -16.29
C ALA A 312 -37.65 41.54 -15.61
N ILE A 313 -37.65 41.46 -14.27
CA ILE A 313 -38.57 42.15 -13.31
C ILE A 313 -38.26 41.65 -11.88
N GLU A 314 -38.27 42.58 -10.91
CA GLU A 314 -37.91 42.35 -9.50
C GLU A 314 -39.12 42.55 -8.58
N MET A 315 -39.01 42.04 -7.34
CA MET A 315 -39.38 42.64 -6.03
C MET A 315 -39.23 41.53 -4.95
N GLU A 316 -38.50 41.68 -3.84
CA GLU A 316 -38.66 42.62 -2.70
C GLU A 316 -39.92 42.28 -1.84
N GLU A 317 -39.90 42.28 -0.50
CA GLU A 317 -38.83 42.59 0.48
C GLU A 317 -39.08 41.96 1.88
N ASN A 318 -38.15 42.20 2.83
CA ASN A 318 -38.34 42.43 4.28
C ASN A 318 -38.67 41.33 5.34
N HIS A 319 -37.70 41.24 6.28
CA HIS A 319 -37.77 41.30 7.76
C HIS A 319 -38.56 40.34 8.70
N HIS A 320 -37.83 39.93 9.75
CA HIS A 320 -38.20 39.74 11.17
C HIS A 320 -39.47 38.98 11.63
N SER A 321 -39.24 37.72 12.04
CA SER A 321 -39.50 37.17 13.39
C SER A 321 -40.80 37.53 14.17
N GLN A 322 -41.68 36.52 14.33
CA GLN A 322 -42.22 35.98 15.59
C GLN A 322 -42.70 34.54 15.29
N ARG A 323 -42.47 33.48 16.10
CA ARG A 323 -42.81 33.14 17.51
C ARG A 323 -44.25 32.56 17.64
N VAL A 324 -44.40 31.52 18.48
CA VAL A 324 -45.66 30.93 19.01
C VAL A 324 -46.38 29.85 18.14
N SER A 325 -45.94 28.60 18.36
CA SER A 325 -46.73 27.37 18.66
C SER A 325 -48.02 26.93 17.95
N ASN A 326 -48.06 25.60 17.72
CA ASN A 326 -49.11 24.64 18.08
C ASN A 326 -50.35 24.33 17.19
N LEU A 327 -50.57 23.01 17.11
CA LEU A 327 -51.82 22.23 17.12
C LEU A 327 -52.62 21.94 15.83
N SER A 328 -53.09 20.68 15.80
CA SER A 328 -54.32 20.12 15.20
C SER A 328 -54.61 20.27 13.69
N ALA A 329 -54.77 19.10 13.05
CA ALA A 329 -55.67 18.84 11.91
C ALA A 329 -57.16 18.79 12.42
N PRO A 330 -58.23 18.48 11.63
CA PRO A 330 -58.22 17.94 10.27
C PRO A 330 -59.35 18.37 9.29
N VAL A 331 -59.26 17.89 8.04
CA VAL A 331 -60.36 17.34 7.20
C VAL A 331 -61.57 18.21 6.75
N SER A 332 -61.69 18.32 5.41
CA SER A 332 -62.92 18.25 4.57
C SER A 332 -63.68 19.48 4.06
N TRP A 333 -64.20 19.29 2.82
CA TRP A 333 -65.31 19.97 2.12
C TRP A 333 -65.13 21.46 1.73
N ARG A 334 -65.91 22.04 0.79
CA ARG A 334 -66.49 21.60 -0.52
C ARG A 334 -67.21 22.82 -1.13
N THR A 335 -67.25 22.95 -2.48
CA THR A 335 -68.24 23.76 -3.25
C THR A 335 -68.16 25.31 -3.07
N SER A 336 -68.65 26.17 -3.98
CA SER A 336 -69.34 26.02 -5.29
C SER A 336 -69.34 27.32 -6.11
N GLN A 337 -69.93 27.26 -7.32
CA GLN A 337 -70.50 28.36 -8.15
C GLN A 337 -69.54 29.13 -9.07
N SER A 338 -69.92 29.48 -10.33
CA SER A 338 -71.18 29.21 -11.06
C SER A 338 -71.10 29.50 -12.58
N GLN A 339 -71.82 28.70 -13.41
CA GLN A 339 -72.54 29.09 -14.65
C GLN A 339 -71.74 29.62 -15.88
N GLU A 340 -72.13 29.50 -17.16
CA GLU A 340 -73.04 28.64 -17.97
C GLU A 340 -72.78 29.00 -19.48
N ASP A 341 -73.27 28.40 -20.58
CA ASP A 341 -74.19 27.27 -20.90
C ASP A 341 -73.80 26.71 -22.31
N GLY A 342 -74.46 25.65 -22.81
CA GLY A 342 -74.43 25.20 -24.22
C GLY A 342 -73.93 23.76 -24.41
N ILE A 343 -74.72 22.67 -24.22
CA ILE A 343 -75.87 22.19 -25.05
C ILE A 343 -75.41 21.88 -26.50
N LYS A 344 -75.46 20.64 -27.04
CA LYS A 344 -76.45 19.53 -26.88
C LYS A 344 -75.83 18.11 -27.09
N THR A 345 -76.62 17.06 -26.78
CA THR A 345 -76.34 15.59 -26.78
C THR A 345 -76.99 14.89 -28.03
N PRO A 346 -77.01 13.53 -28.26
CA PRO A 346 -76.78 12.38 -27.36
C PRO A 346 -76.10 11.07 -27.90
N ASP A 347 -76.08 10.06 -27.00
CA ASP A 347 -75.74 8.61 -27.06
C ASP A 347 -76.81 7.76 -27.83
N PRO A 348 -76.81 6.40 -27.89
CA PRO A 348 -75.76 5.33 -27.88
C PRO A 348 -75.97 4.22 -28.99
N TYR A 349 -75.30 3.03 -28.86
CA TYR A 349 -75.69 1.64 -29.29
C TYR A 349 -74.88 0.84 -30.36
N HIS A 350 -74.92 -0.50 -30.17
CA HIS A 350 -74.53 -1.66 -31.03
C HIS A 350 -73.06 -1.77 -31.55
N ALA A 351 -72.34 -2.92 -31.59
CA ALA A 351 -72.53 -4.37 -31.38
C ALA A 351 -72.69 -5.30 -32.62
N LEU A 352 -71.92 -6.40 -32.60
CA LEU A 352 -72.04 -7.70 -33.32
C LEU A 352 -71.54 -7.89 -34.78
N ALA A 353 -70.46 -8.69 -34.86
CA ALA A 353 -70.38 -9.98 -35.59
C ALA A 353 -69.89 -10.09 -37.06
N SER A 354 -69.43 -11.31 -37.37
CA SER A 354 -69.04 -11.91 -38.67
C SER A 354 -67.74 -11.42 -39.34
N ALA A 355 -67.05 -12.18 -40.20
CA ALA A 355 -66.69 -13.63 -40.33
C ALA A 355 -66.05 -13.86 -41.72
N THR A 356 -65.44 -15.03 -41.98
CA THR A 356 -65.01 -15.56 -43.31
C THR A 356 -63.92 -14.79 -44.10
N PHE A 357 -63.09 -15.37 -44.98
CA PHE A 357 -62.57 -16.75 -45.17
C PHE A 357 -61.34 -16.73 -46.14
N THR A 358 -60.74 -17.91 -46.43
CA THR A 358 -59.55 -18.20 -47.30
C THR A 358 -58.18 -17.88 -46.66
N ALA A 359 -57.13 -18.74 -46.61
CA ALA A 359 -56.70 -19.98 -47.29
C ALA A 359 -55.88 -19.78 -48.61
N ARG A 360 -54.92 -20.62 -49.04
CA ARG A 360 -54.50 -21.98 -48.57
C ARG A 360 -53.16 -22.49 -49.17
N SER A 361 -52.30 -23.15 -48.37
CA SER A 361 -51.48 -24.37 -48.70
C SER A 361 -50.69 -24.79 -47.43
N ARG A 362 -50.65 -26.03 -46.89
CA ARG A 362 -50.48 -27.44 -47.39
C ARG A 362 -49.08 -27.72 -47.97
N ALA A 363 -48.37 -28.82 -47.66
CA ALA A 363 -48.45 -29.92 -46.66
C ALA A 363 -47.02 -30.58 -46.55
N SER A 364 -46.62 -31.57 -45.74
CA SER A 364 -47.20 -32.66 -44.89
C SER A 364 -46.34 -32.82 -43.60
N ARG A 365 -46.55 -33.65 -42.55
CA ARG A 365 -47.23 -34.95 -42.24
C ARG A 365 -46.50 -36.22 -42.69
N ASP A 366 -46.40 -37.32 -41.92
CA ASP A 366 -46.92 -37.72 -40.56
C ASP A 366 -45.77 -38.35 -39.71
N LEU A 367 -45.73 -38.53 -38.36
CA LEU A 367 -46.66 -38.85 -37.25
C LEU A 367 -46.75 -40.37 -36.86
N SER A 368 -46.07 -40.80 -35.79
CA SER A 368 -46.43 -41.99 -34.96
C SER A 368 -45.62 -42.11 -33.63
N GLU A 369 -46.34 -42.27 -32.50
CA GLU A 369 -45.86 -42.76 -31.17
C GLU A 369 -45.98 -44.32 -31.09
N PRO A 370 -45.69 -45.08 -29.99
CA PRO A 370 -45.53 -44.69 -28.57
C PRO A 370 -44.48 -45.43 -27.67
N LEU A 371 -44.42 -44.97 -26.41
CA LEU A 371 -44.04 -45.61 -25.13
C LEU A 371 -43.69 -47.13 -25.06
N GLN A 372 -42.61 -47.46 -24.33
CA GLN A 372 -42.64 -48.53 -23.29
C GLN A 372 -41.52 -48.38 -22.21
N LEU A 373 -41.31 -49.38 -21.34
CA LEU A 373 -40.87 -49.24 -19.95
C LEU A 373 -39.66 -50.15 -19.56
N TRP A 374 -39.19 -50.02 -18.30
CA TRP A 374 -38.34 -50.93 -17.50
C TRP A 374 -36.78 -50.79 -17.47
N ARG A 375 -36.21 -51.38 -16.40
CA ARG A 375 -34.77 -51.61 -16.05
C ARG A 375 -34.63 -53.14 -15.72
N PRO A 376 -33.57 -53.69 -15.07
CA PRO A 376 -32.18 -53.26 -14.81
C PRO A 376 -31.12 -54.37 -15.15
N ASP A 377 -29.89 -54.17 -14.65
CA ASP A 377 -28.86 -55.18 -14.29
C ASP A 377 -27.87 -55.78 -15.34
N ARG A 378 -26.87 -56.50 -14.81
CA ARG A 378 -25.57 -56.92 -15.37
C ARG A 378 -25.49 -58.48 -15.44
N PRO A 379 -24.35 -59.16 -15.71
CA PRO A 379 -23.02 -58.75 -16.21
C PRO A 379 -22.52 -59.63 -17.39
N VAL A 380 -21.22 -59.56 -17.77
CA VAL A 380 -20.29 -60.68 -18.08
C VAL A 380 -18.91 -60.09 -18.50
N GLU A 381 -17.86 -60.92 -18.55
CA GLU A 381 -16.45 -60.53 -18.45
C GLU A 381 -15.65 -60.52 -19.78
N SER A 382 -14.48 -59.86 -19.70
CA SER A 382 -13.26 -59.97 -20.51
C SER A 382 -13.20 -60.84 -21.79
N MET A 383 -12.61 -60.26 -22.85
CA MET A 383 -11.26 -60.70 -23.30
C MET A 383 -10.52 -59.60 -24.09
N VAL A 384 -9.20 -59.78 -24.25
CA VAL A 384 -8.25 -58.78 -24.78
C VAL A 384 -7.90 -59.07 -26.25
N SER A 385 -7.79 -58.03 -27.07
CA SER A 385 -6.90 -58.00 -28.24
C SER A 385 -6.37 -56.58 -28.47
N ASN A 386 -5.13 -56.47 -28.95
CA ASN A 386 -4.38 -55.21 -28.94
C ASN A 386 -4.53 -54.40 -30.23
N SER A 387 -4.71 -53.09 -30.10
CA SER A 387 -4.35 -52.10 -31.13
C SER A 387 -3.63 -50.92 -30.47
N ILE A 388 -2.30 -50.90 -30.59
CA ILE A 388 -1.44 -49.87 -29.99
C ILE A 388 -1.47 -48.61 -30.88
N PRO A 389 -1.83 -47.42 -30.34
CA PRO A 389 -1.50 -46.16 -30.97
C PRO A 389 -0.05 -45.80 -30.58
N ALA A 390 0.88 -45.95 -31.51
CA ALA A 390 2.28 -45.59 -31.28
C ALA A 390 2.51 -44.09 -31.49
N ASN A 391 2.75 -43.37 -30.39
CA ASN A 391 3.66 -42.21 -30.29
C ASN A 391 3.71 -41.78 -28.81
N PRO A 392 4.88 -41.79 -28.14
CA PRO A 392 5.01 -41.16 -26.83
C PRO A 392 4.82 -39.64 -26.95
N THR A 393 4.13 -39.04 -25.99
CA THR A 393 3.92 -37.59 -25.97
C THR A 393 5.18 -36.90 -25.43
N THR A 394 5.93 -36.24 -26.31
CA THR A 394 7.10 -35.42 -25.98
C THR A 394 6.87 -34.53 -24.76
N MET A 395 7.81 -34.55 -23.82
CA MET A 395 7.74 -33.77 -22.58
C MET A 395 7.70 -32.27 -22.85
N HIS A 396 6.57 -31.63 -22.54
CA HIS A 396 6.39 -30.18 -22.73
C HIS A 396 6.65 -29.43 -21.42
N ILE A 397 7.66 -28.56 -21.42
CA ILE A 397 8.03 -27.70 -20.29
C ILE A 397 7.52 -26.29 -20.59
N HIS A 398 6.61 -25.78 -19.75
CA HIS A 398 6.07 -24.42 -19.89
C HIS A 398 7.02 -23.35 -19.34
N ASP A 399 6.94 -22.12 -19.86
CA ASP A 399 7.66 -21.00 -19.24
C ASP A 399 7.10 -20.70 -17.85
N VAL A 400 5.77 -20.53 -17.76
CA VAL A 400 5.09 -20.07 -16.54
C VAL A 400 3.86 -20.92 -16.26
N LEU A 401 3.80 -21.54 -15.07
CA LEU A 401 2.63 -22.28 -14.60
C LEU A 401 1.96 -21.56 -13.42
N ILE A 402 0.75 -21.03 -13.64
CA ILE A 402 -0.05 -20.33 -12.64
C ILE A 402 -1.03 -21.29 -11.96
N ILE A 403 -1.00 -21.37 -10.64
CA ILE A 403 -1.91 -22.21 -9.85
C ILE A 403 -2.99 -21.32 -9.20
N GLY A 404 -4.19 -21.35 -9.79
CA GLY A 404 -5.40 -20.66 -9.35
C GLY A 404 -5.88 -19.55 -10.31
N ALA A 405 -6.97 -19.80 -11.03
CA ALA A 405 -7.59 -18.88 -11.99
C ALA A 405 -8.52 -17.83 -11.34
N GLY A 406 -8.20 -17.42 -10.11
CA GLY A 406 -8.89 -16.36 -9.37
C GLY A 406 -8.42 -14.95 -9.76
N PRO A 407 -8.89 -13.89 -9.05
CA PRO A 407 -8.54 -12.50 -9.38
C PRO A 407 -7.03 -12.22 -9.41
N ALA A 408 -6.25 -12.89 -8.55
CA ALA A 408 -4.79 -12.75 -8.52
C ALA A 408 -4.10 -13.43 -9.70
N GLY A 409 -4.56 -14.62 -10.11
CA GLY A 409 -4.03 -15.31 -11.29
C GLY A 409 -4.37 -14.56 -12.58
N LEU A 410 -5.60 -14.03 -12.67
CA LEU A 410 -6.03 -13.21 -13.81
C LEU A 410 -5.22 -11.92 -13.92
N ALA A 411 -4.96 -11.23 -12.80
CA ALA A 411 -4.11 -10.05 -12.79
C ALA A 411 -2.66 -10.37 -13.22
N VAL A 412 -2.08 -11.47 -12.73
CA VAL A 412 -0.74 -11.94 -13.13
C VAL A 412 -0.69 -12.25 -14.63
N ALA A 413 -1.63 -13.05 -15.15
CA ALA A 413 -1.68 -13.44 -16.54
C ALA A 413 -1.85 -12.22 -17.47
N ALA A 414 -2.76 -11.30 -17.13
CA ALA A 414 -2.95 -10.05 -17.87
C ALA A 414 -1.66 -9.21 -17.91
N ARG A 415 -0.97 -9.06 -16.76
CA ARG A 415 0.27 -8.28 -16.65
C ARG A 415 1.45 -8.92 -17.40
N LEU A 416 1.52 -10.24 -17.49
CA LEU A 416 2.54 -10.95 -18.28
C LEU A 416 2.29 -10.87 -19.79
N HIS A 417 1.03 -10.83 -20.23
CA HIS A 417 0.65 -10.66 -21.64
C HIS A 417 0.67 -9.19 -22.12
N GLU A 418 0.85 -8.21 -21.23
CA GLU A 418 0.96 -6.80 -21.56
C GLU A 418 2.27 -6.49 -22.31
N GLN A 419 2.17 -6.03 -23.56
CA GLN A 419 3.35 -5.76 -24.41
C GLN A 419 4.13 -4.51 -23.98
N THR A 420 3.41 -3.44 -23.63
CA THR A 420 3.97 -2.16 -23.18
C THR A 420 3.42 -1.84 -21.80
N PRO A 421 4.20 -1.97 -20.71
CA PRO A 421 3.76 -1.62 -19.37
C PRO A 421 3.25 -0.18 -19.29
N SER A 422 1.99 0.00 -18.89
CA SER A 422 1.50 1.32 -18.49
C SER A 422 2.32 1.86 -17.32
N ALA A 423 3.05 2.96 -17.55
CA ALA A 423 3.85 3.65 -16.53
C ALA A 423 3.00 4.48 -15.56
N THR A 424 1.91 3.90 -15.03
CA THR A 424 0.94 4.51 -14.10
C THR A 424 1.41 4.47 -12.64
N PHE A 425 2.69 4.76 -12.39
CA PHE A 425 3.20 5.06 -11.06
C PHE A 425 2.78 6.48 -10.66
N THR A 426 2.21 6.64 -9.45
CA THR A 426 2.09 7.96 -8.85
C THR A 426 3.44 8.43 -8.31
N ASP A 427 3.66 9.76 -8.24
CA ASP A 427 4.89 10.33 -7.67
C ASP A 427 5.14 9.91 -6.20
N ASP A 428 4.10 9.49 -5.48
CA ASP A 428 4.17 8.96 -4.12
C ASP A 428 4.79 7.55 -4.05
N GLU A 429 4.60 6.72 -5.09
CA GLU A 429 5.16 5.37 -5.19
C GLU A 429 6.64 5.42 -5.60
N HIS A 430 6.99 6.35 -6.52
CA HIS A 430 8.35 6.59 -6.98
C HIS A 430 9.37 6.90 -5.86
N GLN A 431 8.96 7.56 -4.77
CA GLN A 431 9.89 8.15 -3.80
C GLN A 431 10.25 7.27 -2.60
N ARG A 432 9.65 6.08 -2.42
CA ARG A 432 9.62 5.43 -1.10
C ARG A 432 10.15 4.01 -1.00
N TYR A 433 10.48 3.31 -2.10
CA TYR A 433 10.78 1.86 -2.03
C TYR A 433 12.16 1.44 -2.52
N HIS A 434 12.80 0.55 -1.74
CA HIS A 434 14.15 0.08 -2.02
C HIS A 434 14.22 -0.95 -3.16
N TRP A 435 13.15 -1.73 -3.39
CA TRP A 435 13.04 -2.66 -4.52
C TRP A 435 12.98 -1.95 -5.88
N ILE A 436 12.45 -0.72 -5.93
CA ILE A 436 12.50 0.10 -7.15
C ILE A 436 13.95 0.50 -7.47
N LYS A 437 14.86 0.67 -6.49
CA LYS A 437 16.28 0.97 -6.79
C LYS A 437 16.99 -0.15 -7.55
N LYS A 438 16.65 -1.43 -7.31
CA LYS A 438 17.16 -2.59 -8.08
C LYS A 438 16.83 -2.46 -9.59
N HIS A 439 15.74 -1.76 -9.91
CA HIS A 439 15.23 -1.54 -11.25
C HIS A 439 15.28 -0.05 -11.65
N GLY A 440 15.94 0.81 -10.87
CA GLY A 440 15.69 2.26 -10.85
C GLY A 440 16.35 3.05 -11.97
N GLN A 441 17.26 2.43 -12.72
CA GLN A 441 17.81 2.99 -13.95
C GLN A 441 16.89 2.74 -15.17
N LYS A 442 15.88 1.86 -15.03
CA LYS A 442 15.17 1.24 -16.15
C LYS A 442 13.85 1.92 -16.56
N MET A 443 13.47 3.11 -16.08
CA MET A 443 12.09 3.63 -16.25
C MET A 443 11.96 5.04 -16.86
N ASN A 444 10.82 5.28 -17.54
CA ASN A 444 10.51 6.46 -18.35
C ASN A 444 9.70 7.51 -17.55
N ILE A 445 10.05 8.81 -17.69
CA ILE A 445 9.54 9.89 -16.80
C ILE A 445 8.61 10.85 -17.56
N LYS A 446 7.33 10.93 -17.15
CA LYS A 446 6.38 11.93 -17.69
C LYS A 446 6.65 13.32 -17.08
N ASN A 447 7.15 14.24 -17.90
CA ASN A 447 7.69 15.51 -17.42
C ASN A 447 6.61 16.60 -17.25
N TYR A 448 5.98 16.64 -16.07
CA TYR A 448 4.83 17.52 -15.72
C TYR A 448 4.98 18.99 -16.17
N ARG A 449 6.20 19.54 -16.20
CA ARG A 449 6.48 20.94 -16.56
C ARG A 449 6.24 21.32 -18.03
N LYS A 450 6.01 20.36 -18.94
CA LYS A 450 5.84 20.65 -20.38
C LYS A 450 4.49 20.27 -20.99
N ASN A 451 3.59 19.63 -20.24
CA ASN A 451 2.23 19.23 -20.64
C ASN A 451 2.11 18.75 -22.11
N LYS A 452 2.97 17.81 -22.51
CA LYS A 452 3.00 17.22 -23.84
C LYS A 452 3.42 15.76 -23.72
N ASP A 453 2.62 14.85 -24.27
CA ASP A 453 2.96 13.43 -24.34
C ASP A 453 4.07 13.20 -25.36
N SER A 454 4.93 12.20 -25.10
CA SER A 454 6.11 11.91 -25.92
C SER A 454 5.87 10.91 -27.06
N LEU A 455 4.69 10.27 -27.10
CA LEU A 455 4.22 9.42 -28.19
C LEU A 455 2.69 9.58 -28.36
N LEU A 456 2.17 9.20 -29.53
CA LEU A 456 0.74 9.20 -29.84
C LEU A 456 0.05 7.98 -29.21
N THR A 457 -1.16 8.18 -28.67
CA THR A 457 -2.05 7.09 -28.25
C THR A 457 -2.51 6.31 -29.49
N PRO A 458 -2.41 4.97 -29.52
CA PRO A 458 -3.03 4.17 -30.57
C PRO A 458 -4.56 4.30 -30.50
N PRO A 459 -5.29 4.44 -31.63
CA PRO A 459 -6.72 4.73 -31.61
C PRO A 459 -7.55 3.53 -31.14
N SER A 460 -8.39 3.75 -30.13
CA SER A 460 -9.28 2.76 -29.53
C SER A 460 -10.56 2.51 -30.33
N THR A 461 -10.44 2.09 -31.60
CA THR A 461 -11.59 1.68 -32.43
C THR A 461 -11.24 0.53 -33.38
N PRO A 462 -12.04 -0.56 -33.46
CA PRO A 462 -11.78 -1.67 -34.38
C PRO A 462 -12.16 -1.31 -35.83
N GLY A 463 -11.22 -0.68 -36.56
CA GLY A 463 -11.33 -0.46 -37.99
C GLY A 463 -11.04 -1.74 -38.80
N SER A 464 -11.88 -2.05 -39.80
CA SER A 464 -11.74 -3.26 -40.61
C SER A 464 -10.60 -3.17 -41.63
N SER A 465 -9.67 -4.13 -41.59
CA SER A 465 -8.72 -4.40 -42.66
C SER A 465 -8.65 -5.90 -42.96
N ASN A 466 -9.08 -6.29 -44.17
CA ASN A 466 -8.92 -7.65 -44.67
C ASN A 466 -7.48 -7.84 -45.17
N CYS A 467 -6.57 -8.30 -44.31
CA CYS A 467 -5.26 -8.82 -44.69
C CYS A 467 -5.09 -10.24 -44.12
N GLY A 468 -5.38 -11.24 -44.94
CA GLY A 468 -5.35 -12.65 -44.54
C GLY A 468 -3.94 -13.24 -44.50
N CYS A 469 -3.23 -13.05 -43.38
CA CYS A 469 -1.98 -13.76 -43.08
C CYS A 469 -2.12 -14.50 -41.73
N SER A 470 -2.23 -15.82 -41.79
CA SER A 470 -2.36 -16.70 -40.62
C SER A 470 -1.01 -16.98 -39.96
N GLN A 471 -0.41 -15.99 -39.32
CA GLN A 471 0.84 -16.14 -38.56
C GLN A 471 0.57 -16.08 -37.05
N ARG A 472 1.01 -17.11 -36.33
CA ARG A 472 1.12 -17.07 -34.87
C ARG A 472 2.34 -16.20 -34.50
N PRO A 473 2.28 -15.34 -33.48
CA PRO A 473 3.49 -14.72 -32.94
C PRO A 473 4.35 -15.82 -32.28
N GLU A 474 5.60 -15.96 -32.71
CA GLU A 474 6.53 -17.00 -32.21
C GLU A 474 7.21 -16.61 -30.88
N GLU A 475 6.86 -15.44 -30.32
CA GLU A 475 7.55 -14.78 -29.19
C GLU A 475 6.63 -14.52 -27.98
N ALA A 476 5.60 -15.36 -27.78
CA ALA A 476 4.72 -15.29 -26.61
C ALA A 476 5.23 -16.21 -25.48
N ILE A 477 5.18 -15.75 -24.23
CA ILE A 477 5.47 -16.57 -23.04
C ILE A 477 4.49 -17.74 -23.00
N ASP A 478 5.00 -18.98 -22.95
CA ASP A 478 4.16 -20.17 -22.88
C ASP A 478 3.63 -20.38 -21.46
N MET A 479 2.31 -20.20 -21.31
CA MET A 479 1.65 -20.11 -20.00
C MET A 479 0.58 -21.19 -19.84
N LEU A 480 0.68 -21.95 -18.74
CA LEU A 480 -0.34 -22.89 -18.30
C LEU A 480 -1.00 -22.40 -17.00
N VAL A 481 -2.32 -22.44 -16.93
CA VAL A 481 -3.11 -22.04 -15.75
C VAL A 481 -3.90 -23.24 -15.24
N LEU A 482 -3.69 -23.63 -13.99
CA LEU A 482 -4.39 -24.74 -13.35
C LEU A 482 -5.39 -24.22 -12.31
N ASP A 483 -6.66 -24.65 -12.37
CA ASP A 483 -7.66 -24.31 -11.35
C ASP A 483 -8.54 -25.50 -10.95
N ALA A 484 -8.71 -25.71 -9.65
CA ALA A 484 -9.48 -26.84 -9.12
C ALA A 484 -11.01 -26.64 -9.19
N ASP A 485 -11.52 -25.41 -9.36
CA ASP A 485 -12.94 -25.08 -9.31
C ASP A 485 -13.63 -25.03 -10.68
N GLY A 486 -12.91 -24.84 -11.79
CA GLY A 486 -13.50 -24.85 -13.13
C GLY A 486 -12.55 -24.51 -14.27
N ALA A 487 -12.89 -24.95 -15.49
CA ALA A 487 -12.17 -24.68 -16.74
C ALA A 487 -12.42 -23.27 -17.32
N ASP A 488 -12.62 -22.28 -16.46
CA ASP A 488 -12.95 -20.90 -16.83
C ASP A 488 -12.37 -19.93 -15.79
N TRP A 489 -11.84 -18.79 -16.24
CA TRP A 489 -11.40 -17.71 -15.37
C TRP A 489 -12.51 -17.29 -14.40
N MET A 490 -12.11 -16.99 -13.16
CA MET A 490 -13.00 -16.55 -12.09
C MET A 490 -14.06 -17.59 -11.65
N SER A 491 -14.01 -18.85 -12.08
CA SER A 491 -15.01 -19.90 -11.79
C SER A 491 -15.47 -19.95 -10.33
N LYS A 492 -14.54 -20.06 -9.37
CA LYS A 492 -14.84 -20.07 -7.92
C LYS A 492 -15.54 -18.79 -7.45
N TRP A 493 -15.13 -17.64 -7.99
CA TRP A 493 -15.64 -16.31 -7.63
C TRP A 493 -17.06 -16.10 -8.18
N LYS A 494 -17.24 -16.31 -9.50
CA LYS A 494 -18.53 -16.28 -10.21
C LYS A 494 -19.55 -17.21 -9.51
N ARG A 495 -19.12 -18.42 -9.14
CA ARG A 495 -19.93 -19.41 -8.38
C ARG A 495 -20.36 -18.90 -7.00
N LEU A 496 -19.44 -18.40 -6.17
CA LEU A 496 -19.75 -17.97 -4.80
C LEU A 496 -20.63 -16.71 -4.76
N PHE A 497 -20.34 -15.70 -5.59
CA PHE A 497 -21.13 -14.47 -5.65
C PHE A 497 -22.58 -14.75 -6.11
N LYS A 498 -22.76 -15.65 -7.08
CA LYS A 498 -24.08 -16.13 -7.54
C LYS A 498 -24.82 -16.90 -6.44
N THR A 499 -24.18 -17.84 -5.76
CA THR A 499 -24.80 -18.64 -4.68
C THR A 499 -25.28 -17.78 -3.51
N PHE A 500 -24.46 -16.79 -3.11
CA PHE A 500 -24.72 -15.89 -1.99
C PHE A 500 -25.54 -14.64 -2.36
N HIS A 501 -25.88 -14.44 -3.64
CA HIS A 501 -26.63 -13.29 -4.15
C HIS A 501 -26.00 -11.95 -3.71
N ILE A 502 -24.71 -11.79 -4.03
CA ILE A 502 -23.94 -10.58 -3.74
C ILE A 502 -24.07 -9.63 -4.93
N ASP A 503 -24.89 -8.59 -4.80
CA ASP A 503 -25.19 -7.66 -5.89
C ASP A 503 -24.07 -6.63 -6.18
N TYR A 504 -23.30 -6.26 -5.15
CA TYR A 504 -22.26 -5.22 -5.19
C TYR A 504 -21.00 -5.68 -4.45
N LEU A 505 -19.83 -5.24 -4.93
CA LEU A 505 -18.55 -5.49 -4.27
C LEU A 505 -18.39 -4.65 -2.99
N ARG A 506 -17.49 -5.09 -2.10
CA ARG A 506 -16.98 -4.27 -0.97
C ARG A 506 -15.84 -3.34 -1.40
N SER A 507 -15.11 -3.69 -2.45
CA SER A 507 -13.99 -2.93 -3.00
C SER A 507 -14.47 -1.68 -3.75
N PRO A 508 -13.79 -0.52 -3.61
CA PRO A 508 -14.01 0.61 -4.49
C PRO A 508 -13.53 0.30 -5.92
N MET A 509 -13.97 1.07 -6.90
CA MET A 509 -13.73 0.78 -8.33
C MET A 509 -12.24 0.72 -8.72
N PHE A 510 -11.38 1.56 -8.14
CA PHE A 510 -9.92 1.55 -8.39
C PHE A 510 -9.18 0.31 -7.85
N PHE A 511 -9.88 -0.67 -7.27
CA PHE A 511 -9.35 -1.99 -6.90
C PHE A 511 -9.90 -3.09 -7.82
N HIS A 512 -9.28 -3.25 -8.99
CA HIS A 512 -9.61 -4.25 -10.02
C HIS A 512 -8.40 -5.12 -10.43
N VAL A 513 -8.58 -5.98 -11.44
CA VAL A 513 -7.55 -6.91 -11.94
C VAL A 513 -6.76 -6.39 -13.14
N ASP A 514 -7.34 -5.48 -13.93
CA ASP A 514 -6.70 -4.86 -15.11
C ASP A 514 -5.39 -4.14 -14.70
N PRO A 515 -4.24 -4.40 -15.37
CA PRO A 515 -2.99 -3.71 -15.08
C PRO A 515 -2.84 -2.35 -15.78
N ALA A 516 -3.58 -2.06 -16.86
CA ALA A 516 -3.25 -0.93 -17.76
C ALA A 516 -3.56 0.48 -17.22
N ASP A 517 -4.42 0.65 -16.22
CA ASP A 517 -4.71 1.94 -15.58
C ASP A 517 -5.18 1.72 -14.13
N ARG A 518 -4.93 2.68 -13.24
CA ARG A 518 -5.52 2.75 -11.90
C ARG A 518 -7.05 2.76 -11.94
N ASP A 519 -7.59 3.40 -12.97
CA ASP A 519 -9.01 3.75 -13.10
C ASP A 519 -9.71 2.98 -14.24
N ALA A 520 -9.12 1.89 -14.74
CA ALA A 520 -9.60 1.14 -15.92
C ALA A 520 -11.06 0.67 -15.79
N LEU A 521 -11.48 0.20 -14.61
CA LEU A 521 -12.87 -0.19 -14.34
C LEU A 521 -13.84 1.01 -14.38
N LEU A 522 -13.36 2.21 -14.03
CA LEU A 522 -14.14 3.45 -14.09
C LEU A 522 -14.27 3.94 -15.54
N GLY A 523 -13.17 3.91 -16.32
CA GLY A 523 -13.19 4.15 -17.77
C GLY A 523 -14.20 3.24 -18.47
N TYR A 524 -14.05 1.91 -18.29
CA TYR A 524 -14.97 0.90 -18.82
C TYR A 524 -16.44 1.15 -18.44
N THR A 525 -16.71 1.67 -17.24
CA THR A 525 -18.07 1.98 -16.78
C THR A 525 -18.68 3.15 -17.57
N TYR A 526 -17.91 4.18 -17.88
CA TYR A 526 -18.36 5.31 -18.71
C TYR A 526 -18.45 4.94 -20.19
N GLU A 527 -17.46 4.22 -20.73
CA GLU A 527 -17.42 3.75 -22.12
C GLU A 527 -18.62 2.85 -22.50
N ASN A 528 -19.26 2.21 -21.52
CA ASN A 528 -20.39 1.30 -21.71
C ASN A 528 -21.73 1.82 -21.14
N GLU A 529 -21.82 3.11 -20.76
CA GLU A 529 -23.04 3.74 -20.20
C GLU A 529 -23.63 2.97 -18.97
N ARG A 530 -22.74 2.53 -18.07
CA ARG A 530 -23.06 1.70 -16.89
C ARG A 530 -23.00 2.45 -15.56
N GLU A 531 -23.10 3.77 -15.53
CA GLU A 531 -23.06 4.57 -14.29
C GLU A 531 -24.24 4.28 -13.34
N LYS A 532 -25.33 3.72 -13.87
CA LYS A 532 -26.45 3.16 -13.08
C LYS A 532 -26.06 1.94 -12.23
N ASP A 533 -24.94 1.29 -12.56
CA ASP A 533 -24.46 0.05 -11.95
C ASP A 533 -23.32 0.27 -10.93
N ILE A 534 -23.08 1.52 -10.50
CA ILE A 534 -22.12 1.89 -9.46
C ILE A 534 -22.81 2.57 -8.27
N GLN A 535 -22.42 2.21 -7.05
CA GLN A 535 -23.00 2.74 -5.80
C GLN A 535 -21.99 3.58 -5.02
N ALA A 536 -22.29 4.86 -4.82
CA ALA A 536 -21.53 5.74 -3.93
C ALA A 536 -21.55 5.22 -2.48
N LEU A 537 -20.38 5.02 -1.87
CA LEU A 537 -20.29 4.58 -0.47
C LEU A 537 -20.80 5.67 0.50
N PRO A 538 -21.86 5.41 1.30
CA PRO A 538 -22.47 6.45 2.15
C PRO A 538 -21.49 7.06 3.14
N GLY A 539 -21.36 8.39 3.11
CA GLY A 539 -20.46 9.16 3.99
C GLY A 539 -18.99 9.18 3.53
N VAL A 540 -18.60 8.29 2.62
CA VAL A 540 -17.27 8.22 2.02
C VAL A 540 -17.24 9.01 0.70
N ALA A 541 -18.11 8.64 -0.25
CA ALA A 541 -18.15 9.22 -1.59
C ALA A 541 -19.08 10.44 -1.73
N GLY A 542 -18.89 11.19 -2.82
CA GLY A 542 -19.78 12.28 -3.26
C GLY A 542 -19.37 13.68 -2.80
N LYS A 543 -20.12 14.71 -3.22
CA LYS A 543 -19.79 16.14 -3.07
C LYS A 543 -19.36 16.50 -1.63
N GLU A 544 -18.28 17.27 -1.51
CA GLU A 544 -17.66 17.65 -0.23
C GLU A 544 -18.68 18.28 0.74
N VAL A 545 -18.73 17.77 1.97
CA VAL A 545 -19.61 18.32 3.02
C VAL A 545 -18.89 19.48 3.68
N SER A 546 -19.06 20.67 3.08
CA SER A 546 -18.34 21.90 3.47
C SER A 546 -18.19 22.07 4.98
N LYS A 547 -17.01 22.56 5.40
CA LYS A 547 -16.60 22.70 6.81
C LYS A 547 -17.69 23.37 7.70
N HIS A 548 -18.49 24.29 7.12
CA HIS A 548 -19.65 24.91 7.78
C HIS A 548 -20.87 23.96 7.92
N LYS A 549 -21.22 23.19 6.87
CA LYS A 549 -22.30 22.20 6.86
C LYS A 549 -22.00 21.00 7.79
N LYS A 550 -20.73 20.58 7.86
CA LYS A 550 -20.20 19.58 8.81
C LYS A 550 -20.40 20.06 10.26
N LYS A 551 -20.02 21.31 10.57
CA LYS A 551 -20.22 21.95 11.89
C LYS A 551 -21.71 22.14 12.26
N LYS A 552 -22.58 22.49 11.30
CA LYS A 552 -24.04 22.62 11.52
C LYS A 552 -24.70 21.26 11.81
N LYS A 553 -24.29 20.18 11.12
CA LYS A 553 -24.77 18.81 11.41
C LYS A 553 -24.35 18.31 12.79
N LEU A 554 -23.09 18.53 13.22
CA LEU A 554 -22.67 18.17 14.58
C LEU A 554 -23.53 18.86 15.65
N LYS A 555 -23.84 20.16 15.48
CA LYS A 555 -24.73 20.90 16.38
C LYS A 555 -26.18 20.40 16.43
N GLN A 556 -26.61 19.52 15.50
CA GLN A 556 -27.98 19.02 15.41
C GLN A 556 -28.14 17.58 15.92
N GLY A 557 -27.12 16.97 16.52
CA GLY A 557 -27.19 15.62 17.14
C GLY A 557 -27.40 14.44 16.16
N ARG A 558 -27.76 14.70 14.89
CA ARG A 558 -28.04 13.71 13.83
C ARG A 558 -26.78 13.00 13.29
N PHE A 559 -25.77 12.75 14.12
CA PHE A 559 -24.47 12.23 13.66
C PHE A 559 -23.79 11.33 14.72
N LEU A 560 -24.38 10.14 14.93
CA LEU A 560 -23.88 9.08 15.82
C LEU A 560 -22.70 8.34 15.19
N GLY A 561 -21.56 9.02 15.08
CA GLY A 561 -20.32 8.49 14.53
C GLY A 561 -19.50 9.54 13.81
N GLY A 562 -18.18 9.47 13.90
CA GLY A 562 -17.28 10.33 13.12
C GLY A 562 -17.48 10.13 11.62
N ALA A 563 -17.36 11.19 10.83
CA ALA A 563 -17.26 11.03 9.38
C ALA A 563 -15.93 10.31 9.09
N PRO A 564 -15.91 9.29 8.21
CA PRO A 564 -14.69 8.56 7.91
C PRO A 564 -13.59 9.52 7.44
N ASP A 565 -12.33 9.30 7.86
CA ASP A 565 -11.20 10.08 7.35
C ASP A 565 -10.78 9.47 6.01
N VAL A 566 -11.36 10.04 4.96
CA VAL A 566 -11.23 9.65 3.56
C VAL A 566 -10.31 10.67 2.90
N ASP A 567 -9.57 10.24 1.89
CA ASP A 567 -8.85 11.21 1.06
C ASP A 567 -9.87 12.09 0.32
N GLU A 568 -9.81 13.40 0.53
CA GLU A 568 -10.77 14.35 -0.07
C GLU A 568 -10.50 14.54 -1.58
N ARG A 569 -9.34 14.11 -2.11
CA ARG A 569 -9.04 13.99 -3.56
C ARG A 569 -9.74 12.77 -4.16
N ASP A 570 -9.42 11.57 -3.68
CA ASP A 570 -10.02 10.30 -4.14
C ASP A 570 -11.52 10.20 -3.77
N ARG A 571 -12.11 11.17 -3.05
CA ARG A 571 -13.52 11.23 -2.61
C ARG A 571 -14.55 11.05 -3.73
N LYS A 572 -14.19 11.38 -4.96
CA LYS A 572 -15.03 11.18 -6.15
C LYS A 572 -15.04 9.71 -6.62
N ASP A 573 -14.10 8.90 -6.16
CA ASP A 573 -13.75 7.61 -6.77
C ASP A 573 -14.15 6.41 -5.87
N TYR A 574 -14.64 6.67 -4.65
CA TYR A 574 -15.16 5.67 -3.68
C TYR A 574 -16.56 5.14 -4.03
N PHE A 575 -16.81 4.88 -5.31
CA PHE A 575 -17.93 4.09 -5.77
C PHE A 575 -17.58 2.60 -5.67
N VAL A 576 -18.57 1.75 -5.41
CA VAL A 576 -18.44 0.29 -5.54
C VAL A 576 -19.22 -0.21 -6.76
N PRO A 577 -18.65 -1.09 -7.59
CA PRO A 577 -19.34 -1.64 -8.75
C PRO A 577 -20.35 -2.71 -8.34
N ARG A 578 -21.39 -2.89 -9.16
CA ARG A 578 -22.16 -4.13 -9.20
C ARG A 578 -21.27 -5.31 -9.57
N THR A 579 -21.65 -6.49 -9.09
CA THR A 579 -20.97 -7.76 -9.41
C THR A 579 -20.92 -8.00 -10.90
N ASP A 580 -22.03 -7.80 -11.63
CA ASP A 580 -22.11 -7.97 -13.10
C ASP A 580 -21.52 -6.83 -13.94
N LEU A 581 -21.08 -5.74 -13.30
CA LEU A 581 -20.22 -4.72 -13.93
C LEU A 581 -18.75 -5.13 -13.81
N PHE A 582 -18.34 -5.58 -12.63
CA PHE A 582 -17.00 -6.10 -12.39
C PHE A 582 -16.71 -7.38 -13.20
N ASP A 583 -17.69 -8.27 -13.34
CA ASP A 583 -17.58 -9.52 -14.10
C ASP A 583 -17.34 -9.23 -15.60
N ALA A 584 -18.12 -8.31 -16.18
CA ALA A 584 -17.96 -7.88 -17.57
C ALA A 584 -16.61 -7.19 -17.84
N HIS A 585 -16.10 -6.41 -16.88
CA HIS A 585 -14.76 -5.85 -16.95
C HIS A 585 -13.66 -6.92 -16.86
N CYS A 586 -13.84 -7.99 -16.06
CA CYS A 586 -12.92 -9.12 -16.05
C CYS A 586 -12.92 -9.88 -17.39
N ASP A 587 -14.10 -10.07 -17.99
CA ASP A 587 -14.23 -10.71 -19.31
C ASP A 587 -13.63 -9.82 -20.43
N GLU A 588 -13.70 -8.49 -20.31
CA GLU A 588 -12.98 -7.54 -21.17
C GLU A 588 -11.45 -7.62 -20.99
N VAL A 589 -10.94 -7.73 -19.75
CA VAL A 589 -9.50 -7.96 -19.49
C VAL A 589 -9.04 -9.26 -20.15
N ILE A 590 -9.79 -10.35 -19.97
CA ILE A 590 -9.53 -11.66 -20.60
C ILE A 590 -9.45 -11.52 -22.13
N ARG A 591 -10.41 -10.82 -22.74
CA ARG A 591 -10.46 -10.54 -24.18
C ARG A 591 -9.27 -9.70 -24.66
N ARG A 592 -8.92 -8.64 -23.93
CA ARG A 592 -7.87 -7.67 -24.30
C ARG A 592 -6.48 -8.30 -24.30
N TYR A 593 -6.14 -9.03 -23.24
CA TYR A 593 -4.83 -9.69 -23.09
C TYR A 593 -4.78 -11.10 -23.73
N ARG A 594 -5.83 -11.50 -24.47
CA ARG A 594 -5.94 -12.78 -25.19
C ARG A 594 -5.81 -14.02 -24.29
N LEU A 595 -6.34 -13.96 -23.07
CA LEU A 595 -6.22 -15.01 -22.06
C LEU A 595 -7.24 -16.14 -22.30
N GLY A 596 -7.03 -16.88 -23.39
CA GLY A 596 -7.96 -17.90 -23.90
C GLY A 596 -8.27 -19.07 -22.94
N LYS A 597 -9.16 -19.96 -23.36
CA LYS A 597 -9.49 -21.18 -22.58
C LYS A 597 -8.45 -22.29 -22.75
N ASP A 598 -7.67 -22.23 -23.82
CA ASP A 598 -6.62 -23.16 -24.21
C ASP A 598 -5.43 -23.17 -23.22
N MET A 599 -5.12 -22.02 -22.60
CA MET A 599 -4.14 -21.92 -21.52
C MET A 599 -4.65 -22.43 -20.16
N LEU A 600 -5.95 -22.71 -19.98
CA LEU A 600 -6.55 -22.96 -18.66
C LEU A 600 -7.13 -24.38 -18.55
N ARG A 601 -6.63 -25.16 -17.59
CA ARG A 601 -7.09 -26.55 -17.33
C ARG A 601 -7.71 -26.72 -15.95
N GLN A 602 -8.81 -27.47 -15.88
CA GLN A 602 -9.44 -27.82 -14.61
C GLN A 602 -8.70 -28.98 -13.94
N GLU A 603 -7.57 -28.67 -13.30
CA GLU A 603 -6.69 -29.63 -12.64
C GLU A 603 -6.45 -29.20 -11.19
N SER A 604 -6.62 -30.14 -10.27
CA SER A 604 -6.25 -29.98 -8.86
C SER A 604 -4.80 -30.44 -8.68
N VAL A 605 -3.94 -29.52 -8.25
CA VAL A 605 -2.55 -29.82 -7.91
C VAL A 605 -2.50 -30.64 -6.61
N ILE A 606 -1.77 -31.75 -6.66
CA ILE A 606 -1.59 -32.73 -5.59
C ILE A 606 -0.24 -32.53 -4.90
N ASP A 607 0.82 -32.23 -5.66
CA ASP A 607 2.16 -31.94 -5.11
C ASP A 607 2.98 -31.05 -6.05
N ILE A 608 4.01 -30.40 -5.50
CA ILE A 608 4.97 -29.56 -6.22
C ILE A 608 6.38 -29.91 -5.74
N GLU A 609 7.27 -30.11 -6.71
CA GLU A 609 8.66 -30.50 -6.57
C GLU A 609 9.54 -29.63 -7.51
N TYR A 610 10.79 -29.38 -7.12
CA TYR A 610 11.75 -28.57 -7.90
C TYR A 610 13.15 -29.17 -7.80
N ASP A 611 13.67 -29.72 -8.89
CA ASP A 611 15.00 -30.32 -8.94
C ASP A 611 15.52 -30.45 -10.40
N GLU A 612 16.73 -31.00 -10.56
CA GLU A 612 17.38 -31.31 -11.85
C GLU A 612 16.51 -32.25 -12.71
N ILE A 613 16.43 -31.97 -14.03
CA ILE A 613 15.62 -32.76 -15.00
C ILE A 613 15.94 -34.25 -14.91
N SER A 614 17.22 -34.61 -14.80
CA SER A 614 17.75 -35.98 -14.74
C SER A 614 17.21 -36.85 -13.59
N LYS A 615 16.64 -36.24 -12.54
CA LYS A 615 16.04 -36.98 -11.40
C LYS A 615 14.59 -37.39 -11.64
N PHE A 616 13.91 -36.80 -12.63
CA PHE A 616 12.52 -37.12 -12.92
C PHE A 616 12.44 -38.36 -13.82
N ALA A 617 12.32 -39.54 -13.21
CA ALA A 617 12.21 -40.82 -13.92
C ALA A 617 11.01 -40.93 -14.89
N ASP A 618 10.07 -39.99 -14.85
CA ASP A 618 8.98 -39.86 -15.83
C ASP A 618 9.44 -39.18 -17.16
N ALA A 619 10.66 -38.63 -17.20
CA ALA A 619 11.24 -37.96 -18.36
C ALA A 619 12.07 -38.94 -19.21
N GLU A 620 11.52 -39.35 -20.36
CA GLU A 620 12.23 -40.18 -21.33
C GLU A 620 13.48 -39.46 -21.86
N HIS A 621 14.66 -40.05 -21.61
CA HIS A 621 15.98 -39.43 -21.83
C HIS A 621 16.29 -39.07 -23.31
N ASP A 622 15.52 -39.58 -24.27
CA ASP A 622 15.84 -39.55 -25.71
C ASP A 622 15.33 -38.29 -26.47
N SER A 623 14.88 -37.23 -25.77
CA SER A 623 14.22 -36.07 -26.44
C SER A 623 14.76 -34.68 -26.11
N VAL A 624 15.78 -34.54 -25.24
CA VAL A 624 16.45 -33.25 -24.96
C VAL A 624 17.98 -33.44 -25.02
N ILE A 625 18.49 -33.73 -26.22
CA ILE A 625 19.92 -33.61 -26.54
C ILE A 625 20.06 -32.48 -27.56
N SER A 626 20.37 -31.27 -27.08
CA SER A 626 20.96 -30.23 -27.89
C SER A 626 22.47 -30.50 -28.05
N ASP A 627 23.02 -30.15 -29.20
CA ASP A 627 24.40 -30.47 -29.64
C ASP A 627 25.49 -29.63 -28.92
N ASP A 628 25.17 -29.07 -27.75
CA ASP A 628 26.00 -28.15 -26.95
C ASP A 628 26.33 -28.68 -25.54
N GLY A 629 25.69 -29.76 -25.09
CA GLY A 629 26.08 -30.51 -23.87
C GLY A 629 26.00 -29.72 -22.56
N SER A 630 25.08 -28.75 -22.44
CA SER A 630 25.02 -27.78 -21.33
C SER A 630 23.78 -27.87 -20.41
N ASP A 631 22.87 -28.81 -20.64
CA ASP A 631 21.51 -28.79 -20.06
C ASP A 631 21.28 -29.70 -18.82
N ASP A 632 22.17 -30.67 -18.54
CA ASP A 632 21.97 -31.70 -17.49
C ASP A 632 21.77 -31.13 -16.06
N ASP A 633 22.34 -29.96 -15.77
CA ASP A 633 22.25 -29.28 -14.46
C ASP A 633 20.99 -28.41 -14.29
N ARG A 634 20.15 -28.23 -15.32
CA ARG A 634 19.00 -27.30 -15.23
C ARG A 634 17.87 -27.86 -14.37
N LYS A 635 17.38 -27.02 -13.45
CA LYS A 635 16.26 -27.35 -12.55
C LYS A 635 14.93 -26.85 -13.09
N ILE A 636 13.89 -27.66 -12.93
CA ILE A 636 12.51 -27.34 -13.32
C ILE A 636 11.51 -27.75 -12.24
N PHE A 637 10.33 -27.16 -12.27
CA PHE A 637 9.21 -27.62 -11.46
C PHE A 637 8.54 -28.84 -12.07
N ARG A 638 8.34 -29.87 -11.24
CA ARG A 638 7.44 -31.00 -11.51
C ARG A 638 6.18 -30.80 -10.68
N VAL A 639 5.06 -30.55 -11.36
CA VAL A 639 3.75 -30.27 -10.74
C VAL A 639 2.84 -31.46 -10.98
N VAL A 640 2.51 -32.20 -9.92
CA VAL A 640 1.65 -33.39 -9.98
C VAL A 640 0.20 -32.96 -9.81
N THR A 641 -0.68 -33.35 -10.73
CA THR A 641 -2.12 -33.03 -10.70
C THR A 641 -2.97 -34.29 -10.70
N ASN A 642 -4.27 -34.14 -10.41
CA ASN A 642 -5.23 -35.25 -10.51
C ASN A 642 -5.50 -35.74 -11.95
N GLN A 643 -4.85 -35.17 -12.96
CA GLN A 643 -4.95 -35.53 -14.39
C GLN A 643 -3.58 -35.84 -15.03
N GLY A 644 -2.51 -35.95 -14.25
CA GLY A 644 -1.15 -36.24 -14.72
C GLY A 644 -0.10 -35.24 -14.22
N VAL A 645 1.09 -35.28 -14.83
CA VAL A 645 2.21 -34.37 -14.50
C VAL A 645 2.24 -33.18 -15.46
N ARG A 646 2.70 -32.02 -14.96
CA ARG A 646 2.99 -30.81 -15.71
C ARG A 646 4.40 -30.33 -15.34
N TYR A 647 5.13 -29.79 -16.32
CA TYR A 647 6.48 -29.27 -16.12
C TYR A 647 6.52 -27.78 -16.44
N ALA A 648 7.30 -27.02 -15.68
CA ALA A 648 7.50 -25.59 -15.93
C ALA A 648 8.84 -25.07 -15.41
N HIS A 649 9.36 -24.02 -16.04
CA HIS A 649 10.53 -23.30 -15.55
C HIS A 649 10.21 -22.44 -14.31
N LEU A 650 9.05 -21.78 -14.28
CA LEU A 650 8.59 -20.95 -13.16
C LEU A 650 7.15 -21.30 -12.75
N VAL A 651 6.84 -21.22 -11.46
CA VAL A 651 5.49 -21.48 -10.92
C VAL A 651 4.99 -20.29 -10.11
N ILE A 652 3.69 -19.95 -10.23
CA ILE A 652 3.08 -18.80 -9.55
C ILE A 652 1.85 -19.25 -8.73
N LEU A 653 1.93 -19.16 -7.40
CA LEU A 653 0.84 -19.51 -6.48
C LEU A 653 -0.16 -18.35 -6.34
N ALA A 654 -1.25 -18.45 -7.09
CA ALA A 654 -2.40 -17.54 -7.04
C ALA A 654 -3.62 -18.11 -6.27
N VAL A 655 -3.41 -19.18 -5.50
CA VAL A 655 -4.42 -20.01 -4.77
C VAL A 655 -5.25 -19.28 -3.68
N GLY A 656 -5.16 -17.96 -3.59
CA GLY A 656 -5.87 -17.14 -2.63
C GLY A 656 -5.44 -17.45 -1.21
N ALA A 657 -6.24 -18.25 -0.49
CA ALA A 657 -5.94 -18.65 0.88
C ALA A 657 -5.17 -19.98 0.99
N GLY A 658 -5.17 -20.83 -0.06
CA GLY A 658 -4.51 -22.14 -0.11
C GLY A 658 -5.13 -23.24 0.78
N ASN A 659 -5.46 -22.92 2.01
CA ASN A 659 -5.90 -23.88 3.04
C ASN A 659 -7.39 -24.26 2.98
N ALA A 660 -7.72 -25.40 3.59
CA ALA A 660 -9.09 -25.84 3.82
C ALA A 660 -9.86 -24.85 4.73
N PRO A 661 -11.20 -24.76 4.63
CA PRO A 661 -11.96 -23.80 5.42
C PRO A 661 -11.96 -24.10 6.92
N SER A 662 -11.88 -23.06 7.74
CA SER A 662 -11.71 -23.20 9.19
C SER A 662 -13.06 -23.42 9.87
N ILE A 663 -13.41 -24.68 10.12
CA ILE A 663 -14.53 -25.07 11.00
C ILE A 663 -14.00 -25.18 12.44
N PRO A 664 -14.66 -24.58 13.45
CA PRO A 664 -14.28 -24.76 14.84
C PRO A 664 -14.38 -26.22 15.28
N GLN A 665 -13.37 -26.71 16.02
CA GLN A 665 -13.46 -28.00 16.70
C GLN A 665 -14.46 -27.90 17.85
N VAL A 666 -15.55 -28.68 17.79
CA VAL A 666 -16.61 -28.71 18.81
C VAL A 666 -16.98 -30.17 19.10
N PRO A 667 -16.99 -30.60 20.38
CA PRO A 667 -17.46 -31.92 20.79
C PRO A 667 -18.79 -32.32 20.15
N GLY A 668 -18.80 -33.49 19.49
CA GLY A 668 -19.97 -34.05 18.81
C GLY A 668 -20.23 -33.55 17.38
N LEU A 669 -19.38 -32.67 16.83
CA LEU A 669 -19.38 -32.36 15.40
C LEU A 669 -18.64 -33.46 14.61
N PRO A 670 -19.24 -34.07 13.57
CA PRO A 670 -18.56 -35.06 12.74
C PRO A 670 -17.40 -34.49 11.93
N ASN A 671 -16.28 -35.21 11.90
CA ASN A 671 -15.13 -34.93 11.03
C ASN A 671 -15.40 -35.27 9.54
N THR A 672 -16.57 -35.83 9.21
CA THR A 672 -16.94 -36.18 7.83
C THR A 672 -17.46 -34.94 7.08
N HIS A 673 -16.86 -34.67 5.92
CA HIS A 673 -17.28 -33.61 5.01
C HIS A 673 -17.43 -34.17 3.59
N PRO A 674 -18.52 -33.89 2.86
CA PRO A 674 -19.68 -33.08 3.25
C PRO A 674 -20.62 -33.77 4.26
N HIS A 675 -21.40 -32.97 4.98
CA HIS A 675 -22.45 -33.43 5.90
C HIS A 675 -23.79 -32.75 5.52
N GLU A 676 -24.93 -33.41 5.72
CA GLU A 676 -26.23 -32.80 5.36
C GLU A 676 -26.72 -31.76 6.37
N GLY A 677 -26.35 -31.89 7.65
CA GLY A 677 -26.76 -31.01 8.73
C GLY A 677 -25.94 -29.72 8.88
N PHE A 678 -24.78 -29.58 8.24
CA PHE A 678 -23.96 -28.37 8.29
C PHE A 678 -23.03 -28.19 7.08
N ALA A 679 -22.54 -26.98 6.86
CA ALA A 679 -21.41 -26.72 5.96
C ALA A 679 -20.62 -25.47 6.37
N HIS A 680 -19.35 -25.38 5.97
CA HIS A 680 -18.69 -24.08 5.91
C HIS A 680 -19.15 -23.30 4.67
N ALA A 681 -19.30 -21.98 4.78
CA ALA A 681 -19.81 -21.11 3.72
C ALA A 681 -19.15 -21.38 2.35
N MET A 682 -17.83 -21.47 2.30
CA MET A 682 -17.04 -21.72 1.08
C MET A 682 -17.34 -23.06 0.37
N GLN A 683 -17.98 -24.02 1.04
CA GLN A 683 -18.35 -25.33 0.48
C GLN A 683 -19.80 -25.36 -0.05
N ILE A 684 -20.60 -24.33 0.23
CA ILE A 684 -22.02 -24.27 -0.14
C ILE A 684 -22.17 -24.24 -1.68
N LYS A 685 -22.76 -25.30 -2.25
CA LYS A 685 -23.18 -25.36 -3.66
C LYS A 685 -24.64 -24.92 -3.87
N GLN A 686 -25.52 -25.19 -2.90
CA GLN A 686 -26.94 -24.83 -2.89
C GLN A 686 -27.33 -24.34 -1.49
N PHE A 687 -28.25 -23.36 -1.40
CA PHE A 687 -28.63 -22.74 -0.13
C PHE A 687 -30.10 -22.28 -0.09
N PRO A 688 -30.89 -22.58 0.96
CA PRO A 688 -30.59 -23.51 2.06
C PRO A 688 -30.31 -24.95 1.59
N ALA A 689 -29.97 -25.84 2.53
CA ALA A 689 -29.85 -27.27 2.25
C ALA A 689 -31.20 -27.88 1.77
N THR A 690 -31.14 -29.06 1.16
CA THR A 690 -32.29 -29.70 0.51
C THR A 690 -33.41 -30.06 1.49
N HIS A 691 -33.10 -30.57 2.68
CA HIS A 691 -34.08 -30.88 3.72
C HIS A 691 -34.71 -29.63 4.32
N VAL A 692 -33.93 -28.56 4.56
CA VAL A 692 -34.46 -27.25 4.97
C VAL A 692 -35.42 -26.70 3.90
N THR A 693 -35.05 -26.81 2.64
CA THR A 693 -35.88 -26.39 1.50
C THR A 693 -37.19 -27.19 1.42
N ALA A 694 -37.17 -28.48 1.78
CA ALA A 694 -38.37 -29.30 1.88
C ALA A 694 -39.27 -28.85 3.05
N LYS A 695 -38.71 -28.59 4.24
CA LYS A 695 -39.45 -28.05 5.41
C LYS A 695 -40.11 -26.69 5.09
N ILE A 696 -39.39 -25.79 4.41
CA ILE A 696 -39.91 -24.49 3.93
C ILE A 696 -41.07 -24.69 2.94
N LYS A 697 -40.94 -25.59 1.95
CA LYS A 697 -42.02 -25.91 1.00
C LYS A 697 -43.25 -26.49 1.71
N ALA A 698 -43.05 -27.29 2.75
CA ALA A 698 -44.10 -27.82 3.62
C ALA A 698 -44.65 -26.78 4.63
N ARG A 699 -44.22 -25.51 4.56
CA ARG A 699 -44.59 -24.42 5.47
C ARG A 699 -44.31 -24.69 6.96
N GLN A 700 -43.35 -25.56 7.24
CA GLN A 700 -42.91 -25.86 8.60
C GLN A 700 -41.98 -24.76 9.13
N ASN A 701 -41.96 -24.57 10.46
CA ASN A 701 -41.00 -23.67 11.09
C ASN A 701 -39.58 -24.25 11.01
N THR A 702 -38.62 -23.42 10.59
CA THR A 702 -37.19 -23.80 10.52
C THR A 702 -36.30 -22.82 11.29
N ASN A 703 -35.36 -23.36 12.08
CA ASN A 703 -34.28 -22.61 12.72
C ASN A 703 -32.94 -22.89 12.03
N MET A 704 -32.24 -21.85 11.59
CA MET A 704 -30.86 -21.97 11.08
C MET A 704 -29.87 -21.27 12.01
N LEU A 705 -28.71 -21.90 12.27
CA LEU A 705 -27.61 -21.29 13.01
C LEU A 705 -26.52 -20.82 12.04
N ILE A 706 -25.98 -19.63 12.28
CA ILE A 706 -24.85 -19.08 11.52
C ILE A 706 -23.77 -18.64 12.51
N VAL A 707 -22.58 -19.22 12.40
CA VAL A 707 -21.43 -18.95 13.27
C VAL A 707 -20.47 -18.02 12.55
N GLY A 708 -20.33 -16.78 13.01
CA GLY A 708 -19.40 -15.80 12.46
C GLY A 708 -19.85 -14.34 12.58
N GLY A 709 -18.90 -13.41 12.79
CA GLY A 709 -19.14 -11.96 12.89
C GLY A 709 -18.77 -11.14 11.65
N GLY A 710 -18.48 -11.78 10.52
CA GLY A 710 -18.07 -11.12 9.28
C GLY A 710 -19.23 -10.77 8.34
N LEU A 711 -18.92 -10.10 7.22
CA LEU A 711 -19.88 -9.75 6.17
C LEU A 711 -20.66 -10.97 5.65
N THR A 712 -19.98 -12.10 5.46
CA THR A 712 -20.57 -13.34 4.91
C THR A 712 -21.67 -13.93 5.81
N SER A 713 -21.60 -13.78 7.14
CA SER A 713 -22.60 -14.36 8.03
C SER A 713 -23.94 -13.62 7.95
N ILE A 714 -23.92 -12.28 7.88
CA ILE A 714 -25.14 -11.48 7.67
C ILE A 714 -25.66 -11.57 6.24
N GLN A 715 -24.80 -11.73 5.23
CA GLN A 715 -25.24 -12.04 3.86
C GLN A 715 -26.02 -13.35 3.81
N LEU A 716 -25.51 -14.41 4.44
CA LEU A 716 -26.19 -15.71 4.50
C LEU A 716 -27.44 -15.68 5.38
N ALA A 717 -27.47 -14.89 6.46
CA ALA A 717 -28.67 -14.70 7.29
C ALA A 717 -29.81 -14.01 6.51
N ASP A 718 -29.52 -12.90 5.83
CA ASP A 718 -30.48 -12.17 5.01
C ASP A 718 -30.98 -13.04 3.85
N LEU A 719 -30.09 -13.79 3.20
CA LEU A 719 -30.45 -14.72 2.13
C LEU A 719 -31.30 -15.92 2.62
N ALA A 720 -31.02 -16.44 3.81
CA ALA A 720 -31.80 -17.52 4.42
C ALA A 720 -33.25 -17.08 4.66
N LEU A 721 -33.43 -15.90 5.29
CA LEU A 721 -34.74 -15.31 5.54
C LEU A 721 -35.49 -15.03 4.23
N LYS A 722 -34.81 -14.45 3.22
CA LYS A 722 -35.37 -14.24 1.87
C LYS A 722 -35.78 -15.53 1.15
N ARG A 723 -35.10 -16.65 1.41
CA ARG A 723 -35.43 -17.98 0.88
C ARG A 723 -36.42 -18.76 1.77
N GLY A 724 -37.01 -18.13 2.79
CA GLY A 724 -38.14 -18.67 3.55
C GLY A 724 -37.80 -19.28 4.92
N VAL A 725 -36.55 -19.22 5.38
CA VAL A 725 -36.18 -19.70 6.73
C VAL A 725 -36.91 -18.87 7.79
N SER A 726 -37.59 -19.55 8.73
CA SER A 726 -38.49 -18.88 9.69
C SER A 726 -37.76 -17.99 10.69
N LYS A 727 -36.61 -18.45 11.21
CA LYS A 727 -35.73 -17.71 12.14
C LYS A 727 -34.26 -18.10 11.96
N VAL A 728 -33.36 -17.12 12.11
CA VAL A 728 -31.90 -17.33 12.11
C VAL A 728 -31.30 -16.97 13.47
N TRP A 729 -30.33 -17.76 13.93
CA TRP A 729 -29.57 -17.55 15.15
C TRP A 729 -28.12 -17.26 14.76
N MET A 730 -27.54 -16.16 15.24
CA MET A 730 -26.18 -15.73 14.90
C MET A 730 -25.29 -15.74 16.15
N LEU A 731 -24.23 -16.56 16.12
CA LEU A 731 -23.21 -16.62 17.19
C LEU A 731 -21.91 -15.96 16.74
N MET A 732 -21.26 -15.22 17.63
CA MET A 732 -19.91 -14.72 17.41
C MET A 732 -19.11 -14.60 18.72
N ARG A 733 -17.84 -15.00 18.67
CA ARG A 733 -16.89 -15.05 19.81
C ARG A 733 -16.44 -13.70 20.39
N GLY A 734 -17.08 -12.60 20.04
CA GLY A 734 -16.65 -11.25 20.38
C GLY A 734 -17.67 -10.18 19.97
N PRO A 735 -17.31 -8.89 20.00
CA PRO A 735 -18.24 -7.79 19.69
C PRO A 735 -18.51 -7.67 18.18
N LEU A 736 -19.68 -7.15 17.84
CA LEU A 736 -20.11 -6.88 16.47
C LEU A 736 -19.36 -5.68 15.88
N LYS A 737 -18.48 -5.92 14.89
CA LYS A 737 -17.65 -4.88 14.25
C LYS A 737 -18.25 -4.38 12.93
N VAL A 738 -18.33 -3.06 12.78
CA VAL A 738 -18.82 -2.39 11.56
C VAL A 738 -17.68 -1.61 10.92
N LYS A 739 -17.36 -1.90 9.65
CA LYS A 739 -16.30 -1.24 8.86
C LYS A 739 -16.73 -1.08 7.41
N HIS A 740 -16.28 -0.03 6.71
CA HIS A 740 -16.49 0.07 5.27
C HIS A 740 -15.76 -1.05 4.51
N PHE A 741 -14.46 -1.24 4.81
CA PHE A 741 -13.59 -2.20 4.12
C PHE A 741 -13.08 -3.31 5.07
N ASP A 742 -12.36 -4.30 4.54
CA ASP A 742 -11.77 -5.39 5.33
C ASP A 742 -10.52 -4.96 6.11
N VAL A 743 -9.94 -3.81 5.74
CA VAL A 743 -8.90 -3.08 6.47
C VAL A 743 -9.48 -1.78 7.02
N ASP A 744 -8.88 -1.24 8.08
CA ASP A 744 -9.27 0.07 8.61
C ASP A 744 -8.95 1.21 7.63
N LEU A 745 -9.75 2.29 7.68
CA LEU A 745 -9.75 3.37 6.68
C LEU A 745 -8.40 4.04 6.48
N GLU A 746 -7.55 4.05 7.51
CA GLU A 746 -6.17 4.56 7.46
C GLU A 746 -5.29 3.83 6.43
N TRP A 747 -5.67 2.63 5.98
CA TRP A 747 -4.93 1.82 5.00
C TRP A 747 -5.42 1.96 3.56
N VAL A 748 -6.49 2.73 3.32
CA VAL A 748 -7.11 2.88 1.99
C VAL A 748 -7.41 4.33 1.62
N GLY A 749 -7.81 5.14 2.60
CA GLY A 749 -7.98 6.58 2.46
C GLY A 749 -6.72 7.36 2.82
N LYS A 750 -6.91 8.57 3.33
CA LYS A 750 -5.93 9.64 3.53
C LYS A 750 -4.58 9.29 4.17
N PHE A 751 -4.50 8.24 5.00
CA PHE A 751 -3.26 7.80 5.65
C PHE A 751 -2.57 6.61 4.97
N ARG A 752 -3.12 6.11 3.85
CA ARG A 752 -2.66 4.92 3.10
C ARG A 752 -1.15 4.95 2.87
N ASN A 753 -0.65 6.02 2.26
CA ASN A 753 0.75 6.16 1.87
C ASN A 753 1.70 6.27 3.09
N PHE A 754 1.19 6.62 4.29
CA PHE A 754 1.95 6.59 5.54
C PHE A 754 1.97 5.19 6.16
N LYS A 755 0.81 4.53 6.24
CA LYS A 755 0.69 3.17 6.79
C LYS A 755 1.43 2.13 5.95
N GLN A 756 1.34 2.25 4.63
CA GLN A 756 2.11 1.43 3.68
C GLN A 756 3.62 1.67 3.82
N ALA A 757 4.07 2.93 3.93
CA ALA A 757 5.48 3.22 4.15
C ALA A 757 5.98 2.63 5.49
N ALA A 758 5.20 2.75 6.57
CA ALA A 758 5.53 2.12 7.85
C ALA A 758 5.65 0.59 7.73
N PHE A 759 4.69 -0.07 7.07
CA PHE A 759 4.71 -1.52 6.83
C PHE A 759 5.94 -1.97 6.02
N TRP A 760 6.28 -1.25 4.95
CA TRP A 760 7.42 -1.60 4.10
C TRP A 760 8.78 -1.14 4.65
N THR A 761 8.81 -0.33 5.73
CA THR A 761 10.03 0.05 6.46
C THR A 761 10.18 -0.70 7.78
N ALA A 762 9.23 -1.58 8.12
CA ALA A 762 9.31 -2.45 9.30
C ALA A 762 10.52 -3.40 9.20
N ASP A 763 11.26 -3.54 10.29
CA ASP A 763 12.56 -4.24 10.32
C ASP A 763 12.40 -5.78 10.28
N THR A 764 11.27 -6.31 10.74
CA THR A 764 11.03 -7.77 10.81
C THR A 764 9.66 -8.20 10.27
N ASP A 765 9.55 -9.49 9.95
CA ASP A 765 8.31 -10.06 9.44
C ASP A 765 7.26 -10.27 10.55
N GLU A 766 7.68 -10.37 11.81
CA GLU A 766 6.84 -10.32 13.00
C GLU A 766 6.14 -8.97 13.12
N GLU A 767 6.87 -7.85 13.01
CA GLU A 767 6.27 -6.51 13.04
C GLU A 767 5.26 -6.32 11.88
N ARG A 768 5.63 -6.77 10.67
CA ARG A 768 4.74 -6.75 9.50
C ARG A 768 3.47 -7.57 9.73
N TRP A 769 3.59 -8.76 10.32
CA TRP A 769 2.44 -9.59 10.67
C TRP A 769 1.55 -8.94 11.73
N GLU A 770 2.12 -8.35 12.78
CA GLU A 770 1.35 -7.61 13.79
C GLU A 770 0.60 -6.42 13.18
N MET A 771 1.25 -5.63 12.31
CA MET A 771 0.59 -4.56 11.55
C MET A 771 -0.58 -5.10 10.71
N MET A 772 -0.45 -6.27 10.06
CA MET A 772 -1.55 -6.90 9.31
C MET A 772 -2.72 -7.34 10.20
N VAL A 773 -2.42 -7.97 11.33
CA VAL A 773 -3.44 -8.43 12.30
C VAL A 773 -4.20 -7.22 12.86
N GLN A 774 -3.48 -6.15 13.22
CA GLN A 774 -4.06 -4.90 13.70
C GLN A 774 -4.87 -4.17 12.61
N ALA A 775 -4.36 -4.06 11.39
CA ALA A 775 -5.02 -3.36 10.28
C ALA A 775 -6.35 -4.02 9.84
N ARG A 776 -6.40 -5.35 9.89
CA ARG A 776 -7.62 -6.12 9.55
C ARG A 776 -8.56 -6.21 10.76
N ASN A 777 -8.05 -6.49 11.96
CA ASN A 777 -8.81 -6.46 13.22
C ASN A 777 -10.06 -7.38 13.18
N GLY A 778 -9.93 -8.51 12.47
CA GLY A 778 -10.93 -9.58 12.39
C GLY A 778 -12.13 -9.32 11.47
N GLY A 779 -13.13 -10.21 11.55
CA GLY A 779 -14.36 -10.10 10.77
C GLY A 779 -15.16 -8.83 11.07
N SER A 780 -15.70 -8.21 10.03
CA SER A 780 -16.56 -7.03 10.11
C SER A 780 -17.61 -7.04 9.00
N MET A 781 -18.72 -6.33 9.22
CA MET A 781 -19.75 -6.06 8.20
C MET A 781 -19.83 -4.58 7.83
N THR A 782 -20.43 -4.26 6.68
CA THR A 782 -20.58 -2.86 6.22
C THR A 782 -21.78 -2.18 6.89
N PRO A 783 -21.82 -0.83 6.97
CA PRO A 783 -22.99 -0.11 7.51
C PRO A 783 -24.33 -0.45 6.82
N ARG A 784 -24.31 -0.81 5.53
CA ARG A 784 -25.50 -1.29 4.78
C ARG A 784 -26.03 -2.59 5.40
N TYR A 785 -25.17 -3.59 5.62
CA TYR A 785 -25.58 -4.85 6.22
C TYR A 785 -25.83 -4.77 7.73
N ARG A 786 -25.19 -3.83 8.45
CA ARG A 786 -25.54 -3.52 9.85
C ARG A 786 -27.00 -3.09 9.95
N LYS A 787 -27.46 -2.16 9.10
CA LYS A 787 -28.88 -1.74 9.07
C LYS A 787 -29.83 -2.91 8.75
N ILE A 788 -29.43 -3.82 7.86
CA ILE A 788 -30.21 -5.04 7.54
C ILE A 788 -30.31 -5.97 8.77
N LEU A 789 -29.19 -6.20 9.47
CA LEU A 789 -29.16 -6.96 10.72
C LEU A 789 -30.08 -6.33 11.78
N ASP A 790 -29.92 -5.04 12.08
CA ASP A 790 -30.76 -4.33 13.07
C ASP A 790 -32.25 -4.42 12.71
N THR A 791 -32.58 -4.36 11.42
CA THR A 791 -33.96 -4.52 10.92
C THR A 791 -34.49 -5.93 11.18
N HIS A 792 -33.72 -6.97 10.86
CA HIS A 792 -34.15 -8.36 11.09
C HIS A 792 -34.19 -8.74 12.58
N VAL A 793 -33.33 -8.16 13.42
CA VAL A 793 -33.38 -8.30 14.88
C VAL A 793 -34.64 -7.62 15.45
N ALA A 794 -34.97 -6.41 15.00
CA ALA A 794 -36.19 -5.71 15.43
C ALA A 794 -37.49 -6.46 15.09
N HIS A 795 -37.51 -7.21 13.97
CA HIS A 795 -38.62 -8.09 13.60
C HIS A 795 -38.55 -9.49 14.25
N GLY A 796 -37.61 -9.74 15.17
CA GLY A 796 -37.43 -11.04 15.84
C GLY A 796 -36.93 -12.19 14.92
N LYS A 797 -36.56 -11.88 13.68
CA LYS A 797 -36.13 -12.84 12.65
C LYS A 797 -34.68 -13.28 12.81
N ILE A 798 -33.83 -12.42 13.36
CA ILE A 798 -32.47 -12.78 13.80
C ILE A 798 -32.39 -12.68 15.32
N ALA A 799 -31.89 -13.73 15.97
CA ALA A 799 -31.38 -13.68 17.34
C ALA A 799 -29.85 -13.55 17.28
N LEU A 800 -29.29 -12.50 17.91
CA LEU A 800 -27.88 -12.13 17.82
C LEU A 800 -27.19 -12.30 19.16
N HIS A 801 -26.23 -13.24 19.24
CA HIS A 801 -25.50 -13.55 20.47
C HIS A 801 -24.00 -13.26 20.27
N THR A 802 -23.54 -12.17 20.88
CA THR A 802 -22.11 -11.81 20.94
C THR A 802 -21.41 -12.52 22.10
N HIS A 803 -20.08 -12.57 22.08
CA HIS A 803 -19.25 -13.23 23.11
C HIS A 803 -19.68 -14.69 23.41
N THR A 804 -20.27 -15.36 22.42
CA THR A 804 -20.87 -16.70 22.57
C THR A 804 -20.27 -17.67 21.57
N THR A 805 -19.88 -18.86 22.04
CA THR A 805 -19.39 -19.98 21.22
C THR A 805 -20.20 -21.25 21.49
N LEU A 806 -20.13 -22.21 20.57
CA LEU A 806 -20.64 -23.56 20.80
C LEU A 806 -19.71 -24.30 21.78
N GLN A 807 -20.27 -25.14 22.64
CA GLN A 807 -19.52 -26.01 23.58
C GLN A 807 -19.71 -27.49 23.29
N SER A 808 -20.93 -27.91 22.96
CA SER A 808 -21.25 -29.28 22.55
C SER A 808 -22.34 -29.26 21.47
N MET A 809 -22.40 -30.32 20.68
CA MET A 809 -23.36 -30.50 19.59
C MET A 809 -23.79 -31.96 19.50
N SER A 810 -25.04 -32.23 19.15
CA SER A 810 -25.49 -33.58 18.78
C SER A 810 -26.48 -33.53 17.61
N TRP A 811 -26.33 -34.49 16.69
CA TRP A 811 -27.15 -34.62 15.49
C TRP A 811 -28.08 -35.82 15.62
N ASP A 812 -29.38 -35.58 15.43
CA ASP A 812 -30.35 -36.66 15.18
C ASP A 812 -30.50 -36.85 13.66
N SER A 813 -30.10 -38.02 13.17
CA SER A 813 -30.22 -38.42 11.77
C SER A 813 -31.65 -38.73 11.34
N LEU A 814 -32.57 -39.00 12.28
CA LEU A 814 -33.97 -39.32 12.00
C LEU A 814 -34.78 -38.03 11.75
N SER A 815 -34.77 -37.06 12.68
CA SER A 815 -35.45 -35.78 12.51
C SER A 815 -34.67 -34.75 11.68
N LYS A 816 -33.37 -35.00 11.44
CA LYS A 816 -32.41 -34.13 10.75
C LYS A 816 -32.29 -32.76 11.42
N ILE A 817 -31.97 -32.80 12.71
CA ILE A 817 -31.94 -31.65 13.63
C ILE A 817 -30.71 -31.73 14.54
N TRP A 818 -30.13 -30.57 14.85
CA TRP A 818 -29.12 -30.40 15.89
C TRP A 818 -29.71 -29.95 17.22
N ALA A 819 -29.22 -30.54 18.31
CA ALA A 819 -29.15 -29.87 19.61
C ALA A 819 -27.73 -29.28 19.78
N CYS A 820 -27.62 -28.14 20.46
CA CYS A 820 -26.37 -27.40 20.62
C CYS A 820 -26.34 -26.67 21.97
N GLU A 821 -25.25 -26.84 22.72
CA GLU A 821 -24.97 -26.07 23.94
C GLU A 821 -24.01 -24.91 23.64
N THR A 822 -24.15 -23.81 24.38
CA THR A 822 -23.31 -22.61 24.18
C THR A 822 -22.60 -22.19 25.45
N SER A 823 -21.52 -21.41 25.30
CA SER A 823 -20.73 -20.86 26.40
C SER A 823 -21.48 -19.90 27.34
N SER A 824 -22.75 -19.59 27.07
CA SER A 824 -23.62 -18.76 27.89
C SER A 824 -24.85 -19.58 28.31
N PRO A 825 -25.02 -19.93 29.60
CA PRO A 825 -26.18 -20.66 30.10
C PRO A 825 -27.53 -19.96 29.85
N GLU A 826 -27.50 -18.64 29.63
CA GLU A 826 -28.64 -17.80 29.24
C GLU A 826 -29.02 -18.00 27.76
N THR A 827 -28.04 -18.30 26.90
CA THR A 827 -28.24 -18.53 25.46
C THR A 827 -28.60 -19.99 25.19
N LYS A 828 -29.87 -20.32 25.44
CA LYS A 828 -30.48 -21.60 25.05
C LYS A 828 -30.94 -21.54 23.59
N LEU A 829 -30.30 -22.33 22.74
CA LEU A 829 -30.70 -22.49 21.33
C LEU A 829 -31.90 -23.45 21.23
N PRO A 830 -32.85 -23.20 20.30
CA PRO A 830 -33.86 -24.19 19.95
C PRO A 830 -33.23 -25.32 19.11
N PRO A 831 -33.96 -26.41 18.82
CA PRO A 831 -33.51 -27.39 17.85
C PRO A 831 -33.32 -26.75 16.46
N LEU A 832 -32.19 -27.03 15.81
CA LEU A 832 -31.73 -26.36 14.57
C LEU A 832 -31.75 -27.31 13.36
N ASP A 833 -32.32 -26.90 12.24
CA ASP A 833 -32.36 -27.71 11.02
C ASP A 833 -31.02 -27.72 10.26
N TYR A 834 -30.24 -26.64 10.37
CA TYR A 834 -28.98 -26.50 9.63
C TYR A 834 -28.03 -25.49 10.27
N ILE A 835 -26.72 -25.77 10.16
CA ILE A 835 -25.65 -24.94 10.73
C ILE A 835 -24.69 -24.48 9.64
N VAL A 836 -24.40 -23.18 9.61
CA VAL A 836 -23.50 -22.55 8.65
C VAL A 836 -22.30 -21.96 9.37
N PHE A 837 -21.12 -22.50 9.09
CA PHE A 837 -19.87 -21.92 9.56
C PHE A 837 -19.42 -20.83 8.58
N ALA A 838 -19.55 -19.56 8.98
CA ALA A 838 -19.08 -18.38 8.25
C ALA A 838 -17.82 -17.81 8.96
N THR A 839 -16.95 -18.73 9.40
CA THR A 839 -15.77 -18.52 10.23
C THR A 839 -14.52 -18.15 9.43
N GLY A 840 -14.47 -18.52 8.15
CA GLY A 840 -13.47 -18.09 7.18
C GLY A 840 -12.41 -19.14 6.86
N ILE A 841 -11.24 -18.68 6.42
CA ILE A 841 -10.08 -19.53 6.13
C ILE A 841 -8.90 -18.92 6.86
N GLN A 842 -8.29 -19.68 7.77
CA GLN A 842 -6.98 -19.39 8.33
C GLN A 842 -5.93 -19.80 7.31
N SER A 843 -4.93 -18.95 7.07
CA SER A 843 -3.81 -19.32 6.18
C SER A 843 -2.63 -19.80 7.02
N ASP A 844 -2.11 -20.97 6.66
CA ASP A 844 -0.90 -21.57 7.24
C ASP A 844 -0.20 -22.41 6.16
N ILE A 845 0.87 -21.87 5.59
CA ILE A 845 1.64 -22.46 4.49
C ILE A 845 2.05 -23.93 4.75
N ARG A 846 2.31 -24.26 6.01
CA ARG A 846 2.73 -25.60 6.47
C ARG A 846 1.64 -26.65 6.35
N THR A 847 0.38 -26.24 6.26
CA THR A 847 -0.80 -27.13 6.21
C THR A 847 -1.43 -27.22 4.82
N ILE A 848 -0.75 -26.68 3.79
CA ILE A 848 -1.15 -26.85 2.39
C ILE A 848 -0.59 -28.19 1.89
N PRO A 849 -1.44 -29.15 1.44
CA PRO A 849 -0.98 -30.51 1.10
C PRO A 849 -0.02 -30.58 -0.09
N PHE A 850 -0.25 -29.77 -1.12
CA PHE A 850 0.57 -29.80 -2.35
C PHE A 850 1.91 -29.03 -2.24
N LEU A 851 2.24 -28.53 -1.06
CA LEU A 851 3.52 -27.86 -0.78
C LEU A 851 4.38 -28.66 0.20
N GLN A 852 4.05 -29.93 0.47
CA GLN A 852 4.76 -30.72 1.47
C GLN A 852 6.11 -31.26 0.96
N THR A 853 6.26 -31.51 -0.35
CA THR A 853 7.53 -31.96 -0.92
C THR A 853 8.50 -30.80 -1.06
N ILE A 854 8.10 -29.69 -1.69
CA ILE A 854 8.95 -28.49 -1.77
C ILE A 854 9.30 -27.89 -0.40
N GLN A 855 8.45 -27.98 0.64
CA GLN A 855 8.84 -27.54 2.00
C GLN A 855 9.87 -28.45 2.68
N LYS A 856 10.08 -29.69 2.22
CA LYS A 856 11.17 -30.57 2.67
C LYS A 856 12.46 -30.31 1.91
N GLN A 857 12.38 -30.11 0.59
CA GLN A 857 13.51 -29.80 -0.29
C GLN A 857 14.06 -28.39 0.00
N HIS A 858 13.16 -27.40 0.11
CA HIS A 858 13.46 -25.98 0.26
C HIS A 858 12.62 -25.37 1.40
N ALA A 859 13.03 -25.63 2.65
CA ALA A 859 12.32 -25.14 3.82
C ALA A 859 12.27 -23.60 3.89
N ILE A 860 11.07 -23.03 4.04
CA ILE A 860 10.83 -21.59 4.13
C ILE A 860 10.54 -21.16 5.57
N LYS A 861 11.03 -19.97 5.97
CA LYS A 861 10.62 -19.33 7.23
C LYS A 861 9.17 -18.84 7.10
N TYR A 862 8.46 -18.74 8.22
CA TYR A 862 7.07 -18.30 8.24
C TYR A 862 6.74 -17.53 9.52
N VAL A 863 5.87 -16.53 9.40
CA VAL A 863 5.35 -15.76 10.54
C VAL A 863 3.83 -15.84 10.53
N GLY A 864 3.26 -16.34 11.65
CA GLY A 864 1.81 -16.45 11.83
C GLY A 864 1.05 -17.19 10.73
N GLY A 865 1.72 -18.15 10.06
CA GLY A 865 1.18 -18.96 8.97
C GLY A 865 1.48 -18.43 7.55
N LEU A 866 2.08 -17.24 7.40
CA LEU A 866 2.47 -16.68 6.10
C LEU A 866 3.96 -16.93 5.80
N PRO A 867 4.34 -17.28 4.55
CA PRO A 867 5.74 -17.48 4.16
C PRO A 867 6.55 -16.16 4.14
N CYS A 868 7.78 -16.24 4.62
CA CYS A 868 8.79 -15.17 4.55
C CYS A 868 9.49 -15.17 3.18
N LEU A 869 8.75 -14.76 2.15
CA LEU A 869 9.24 -14.60 0.77
C LEU A 869 10.41 -13.59 0.69
N ASN A 870 11.14 -13.56 -0.43
CA ASN A 870 12.02 -12.42 -0.72
C ASN A 870 11.20 -11.15 -1.10
N GLU A 871 11.87 -10.03 -1.38
CA GLU A 871 11.18 -8.77 -1.77
C GLU A 871 10.45 -8.87 -3.13
N ASP A 872 10.91 -9.78 -3.99
CA ASP A 872 10.42 -10.05 -5.34
C ASP A 872 9.22 -11.03 -5.37
N LEU A 873 8.70 -11.40 -4.18
CA LEU A 873 7.60 -12.35 -3.95
C LEU A 873 7.91 -13.82 -4.30
N MET A 874 9.20 -14.15 -4.42
CA MET A 874 9.72 -15.48 -4.68
C MET A 874 9.95 -16.25 -3.37
N TRP A 875 9.91 -17.58 -3.42
CA TRP A 875 10.03 -18.48 -2.26
C TRP A 875 11.34 -18.28 -1.49
N ASN A 876 12.45 -18.25 -2.22
CA ASN A 876 13.77 -17.76 -1.84
C ASN A 876 14.47 -17.32 -3.15
N ASP A 877 15.77 -17.04 -3.12
CA ASP A 877 16.50 -16.57 -4.30
C ASP A 877 16.89 -17.71 -5.27
N ASP A 878 16.83 -18.97 -4.84
CA ASP A 878 17.24 -20.17 -5.61
C ASP A 878 16.06 -20.91 -6.29
N VAL A 879 14.82 -20.65 -5.84
CA VAL A 879 13.61 -21.40 -6.20
C VAL A 879 12.58 -20.44 -6.84
N PRO A 880 12.38 -20.45 -8.18
CA PRO A 880 11.48 -19.54 -8.90
C PRO A 880 9.98 -19.86 -8.74
N LEU A 881 9.56 -20.12 -7.50
CA LEU A 881 8.18 -20.26 -7.05
C LEU A 881 7.70 -18.91 -6.50
N PHE A 882 6.96 -18.16 -7.30
CA PHE A 882 6.35 -16.89 -6.90
C PHE A 882 5.04 -17.11 -6.15
N VAL A 883 4.69 -16.19 -5.26
CA VAL A 883 3.47 -16.27 -4.44
C VAL A 883 2.74 -14.93 -4.46
N THR A 884 1.41 -14.94 -4.63
CA THR A 884 0.59 -13.72 -4.66
C THR A 884 -0.66 -13.81 -3.78
N GLY A 885 -1.39 -12.71 -3.66
CA GLY A 885 -2.59 -12.63 -2.83
C GLY A 885 -2.30 -12.79 -1.33
N ARG A 886 -3.15 -13.52 -0.61
CA ARG A 886 -3.09 -13.58 0.87
C ARG A 886 -1.79 -14.17 1.41
N LEU A 887 -1.21 -15.17 0.76
CA LEU A 887 0.02 -15.81 1.23
C LEU A 887 1.21 -14.85 1.16
N ALA A 888 1.27 -13.97 0.15
CA ALA A 888 2.28 -12.90 0.04
C ALA A 888 2.05 -11.70 0.98
N GLY A 889 1.24 -11.87 2.03
CA GLY A 889 0.84 -10.80 2.95
C GLY A 889 2.01 -10.05 3.61
N LEU A 890 3.08 -10.75 3.98
CA LEU A 890 4.27 -10.17 4.61
C LEU A 890 5.06 -9.22 3.69
N ARG A 891 4.76 -9.20 2.38
CA ARG A 891 5.37 -8.29 1.39
C ARG A 891 4.36 -7.35 0.75
N LEU A 892 3.10 -7.75 0.60
CA LEU A 892 2.02 -6.96 0.00
C LEU A 892 1.15 -6.19 1.02
N GLY A 893 1.31 -6.44 2.31
CA GLY A 893 0.63 -5.72 3.38
C GLY A 893 -0.84 -6.12 3.61
N PRO A 894 -1.58 -5.36 4.44
CA PRO A 894 -2.90 -5.76 4.91
C PRO A 894 -3.96 -5.93 3.80
N GLY A 895 -3.74 -5.32 2.63
CA GLY A 895 -4.58 -5.42 1.44
C GLY A 895 -4.34 -6.66 0.55
N ALA A 896 -3.28 -7.44 0.81
CA ALA A 896 -2.92 -8.63 0.03
C ALA A 896 -4.07 -9.65 -0.18
N PRO A 897 -4.98 -9.89 0.79
CA PRO A 897 -6.14 -10.79 0.61
C PRO A 897 -7.30 -10.23 -0.25
N ASN A 898 -7.16 -9.03 -0.82
CA ASN A 898 -8.20 -8.27 -1.51
C ASN A 898 -7.74 -7.86 -2.93
N LEU A 899 -8.63 -7.29 -3.76
CA LEU A 899 -8.33 -6.98 -5.17
C LEU A 899 -7.14 -6.04 -5.37
N VAL A 900 -6.89 -5.10 -4.44
CA VAL A 900 -5.65 -4.27 -4.45
C VAL A 900 -4.38 -5.13 -4.38
N GLY A 901 -4.41 -6.21 -3.58
CA GLY A 901 -3.30 -7.17 -3.48
C GLY A 901 -3.10 -8.01 -4.73
N ALA A 902 -4.18 -8.25 -5.51
CA ALA A 902 -4.07 -8.94 -6.79
C ALA A 902 -3.26 -8.12 -7.80
N ARG A 903 -3.61 -6.83 -7.98
CA ARG A 903 -2.89 -5.95 -8.95
C ARG A 903 -1.44 -5.68 -8.53
N VAL A 904 -1.20 -5.27 -7.27
CA VAL A 904 0.16 -4.98 -6.78
C VAL A 904 1.04 -6.25 -6.73
N GLY A 905 0.44 -7.43 -6.47
CA GLY A 905 1.16 -8.71 -6.55
C GLY A 905 1.53 -9.09 -7.99
N ALA A 906 0.59 -8.94 -8.93
CA ALA A 906 0.85 -9.18 -10.35
C ALA A 906 1.94 -8.28 -10.91
N GLU A 907 1.91 -6.99 -10.55
CA GLU A 907 2.87 -5.99 -10.96
C GLU A 907 4.31 -6.35 -10.54
N ARG A 908 4.51 -6.71 -9.25
CA ARG A 908 5.84 -7.12 -8.74
C ARG A 908 6.36 -8.41 -9.37
N ILE A 909 5.48 -9.39 -9.61
CA ILE A 909 5.87 -10.69 -10.17
C ILE A 909 6.28 -10.55 -11.63
N ALA A 910 5.55 -9.77 -12.44
CA ALA A 910 5.82 -9.68 -13.87
C ALA A 910 7.23 -9.15 -14.23
N TRP A 911 7.75 -8.17 -13.47
CA TRP A 911 9.12 -7.69 -13.65
C TRP A 911 10.17 -8.78 -13.37
N ASN A 912 9.97 -9.55 -12.30
CA ASN A 912 10.92 -10.57 -11.87
C ASN A 912 10.84 -11.86 -12.69
N VAL A 913 9.67 -12.21 -13.23
CA VAL A 913 9.51 -13.31 -14.20
C VAL A 913 10.22 -12.98 -15.52
N ASP A 914 10.15 -11.74 -16.01
CA ASP A 914 10.86 -11.31 -17.22
C ASP A 914 12.39 -11.36 -17.03
N ASP A 915 12.95 -10.97 -15.88
CA ASP A 915 14.39 -11.10 -15.62
C ASP A 915 14.83 -12.56 -15.30
N ALA A 916 13.97 -13.39 -14.68
CA ALA A 916 14.26 -14.81 -14.43
C ALA A 916 14.22 -15.69 -15.70
N LEU A 917 13.30 -15.44 -16.64
CA LEU A 917 13.29 -16.12 -17.94
C LEU A 917 14.56 -15.80 -18.77
N LYS A 918 15.09 -14.58 -18.65
CA LYS A 918 16.38 -14.20 -19.29
C LYS A 918 17.57 -14.95 -18.69
N SER A 919 17.62 -15.17 -17.38
CA SER A 919 18.70 -15.97 -16.76
C SER A 919 18.66 -17.44 -17.18
N LEU A 920 17.51 -17.94 -17.64
CA LEU A 920 17.34 -19.26 -18.24
C LEU A 920 17.57 -19.27 -19.78
N GLY A 921 18.11 -18.18 -20.34
CA GLY A 921 18.51 -18.10 -21.76
C GLY A 921 17.39 -17.73 -22.75
N ARG A 922 16.11 -17.69 -22.34
CA ARG A 922 15.01 -17.28 -23.22
C ARG A 922 14.98 -15.75 -23.42
N LYS A 923 15.62 -15.26 -24.50
CA LYS A 923 15.44 -13.88 -24.98
C LYS A 923 14.03 -13.72 -25.58
N ARG A 924 13.26 -12.75 -25.06
CA ARG A 924 12.12 -12.14 -25.77
C ARG A 924 12.67 -11.03 -26.66
N SER A 925 12.80 -11.32 -27.95
CA SER A 925 12.98 -10.30 -29.00
C SER A 925 11.63 -9.63 -29.30
N VAL A 926 11.65 -8.45 -29.92
CA VAL A 926 10.47 -7.76 -30.44
C VAL A 926 10.66 -7.50 -31.92
N VAL A 927 9.94 -8.24 -32.78
CA VAL A 927 9.93 -7.99 -34.23
C VAL A 927 9.31 -6.61 -34.55
N LEU A 928 10.17 -5.61 -34.73
CA LEU A 928 9.85 -4.39 -35.45
C LEU A 928 10.08 -4.60 -36.95
N ASN A 929 9.16 -4.08 -37.78
CA ASN A 929 9.19 -4.32 -39.22
C ASN A 929 10.26 -3.47 -39.92
N GLY A 930 11.29 -4.12 -40.46
CA GLY A 930 12.10 -3.60 -41.57
C GLY A 930 13.60 -3.54 -41.32
N GLU A 931 14.33 -4.37 -42.08
CA GLU A 931 15.79 -4.34 -42.32
C GLU A 931 16.73 -4.53 -41.11
N ARG A 932 17.59 -5.56 -41.20
CA ARG A 932 18.63 -5.82 -40.20
C ARG A 932 19.71 -4.75 -40.27
N SER A 933 19.86 -3.96 -39.20
CA SER A 933 21.14 -3.34 -38.85
C SER A 933 21.51 -3.69 -37.41
N GLU A 934 22.57 -4.47 -37.22
CA GLU A 934 23.06 -4.85 -35.91
C GLU A 934 23.66 -3.63 -35.18
N SER A 935 23.75 -3.69 -33.84
CA SER A 935 24.25 -2.65 -32.91
C SER A 935 23.35 -1.44 -32.59
N GLY A 936 22.21 -1.23 -33.27
CA GLY A 936 21.32 -0.08 -32.99
C GLY A 936 20.21 -0.33 -31.95
N ASP A 937 19.45 -1.42 -32.11
CA ASP A 937 18.07 -1.49 -31.59
C ASP A 937 17.88 -1.85 -30.11
N GLU A 938 18.73 -2.69 -29.50
CA GLU A 938 18.49 -3.23 -28.14
C GLU A 938 18.23 -2.12 -27.09
N ARG A 939 18.77 -0.91 -27.28
CA ARG A 939 18.54 0.25 -26.39
C ARG A 939 17.29 1.07 -26.72
N MET A 940 16.82 1.08 -27.97
CA MET A 940 15.53 1.67 -28.33
C MET A 940 14.39 0.74 -27.90
N GLU A 941 14.58 -0.56 -28.07
CA GLU A 941 13.72 -1.63 -27.53
C GLU A 941 13.65 -1.53 -25.99
N ALA A 942 14.79 -1.31 -25.31
CA ALA A 942 14.81 -1.05 -23.87
C ALA A 942 14.03 0.23 -23.48
N TYR A 943 14.16 1.33 -24.23
CA TYR A 943 13.34 2.51 -23.96
C TYR A 943 11.84 2.27 -24.15
N ALA A 944 11.44 1.59 -25.24
CA ALA A 944 10.05 1.31 -25.57
C ALA A 944 9.35 0.34 -24.60
N THR A 945 10.09 -0.64 -24.07
CA THR A 945 9.59 -1.61 -23.08
C THR A 945 9.60 -1.08 -21.64
N ALA A 946 9.97 0.19 -21.42
CA ALA A 946 10.24 0.76 -20.10
C ALA A 946 11.27 -0.09 -19.31
N ARG A 947 12.39 -0.38 -19.98
CA ARG A 947 13.64 -0.97 -19.44
C ARG A 947 14.84 0.00 -19.42
N ASP A 948 14.74 1.22 -19.98
CA ASP A 948 15.74 2.31 -19.86
C ASP A 948 15.09 3.70 -20.07
N ASN A 949 15.89 4.77 -19.92
CA ASN A 949 15.52 6.17 -20.03
C ASN A 949 16.02 6.81 -21.36
N ARG A 950 15.25 7.77 -21.89
CA ARG A 950 15.51 8.41 -23.19
C ARG A 950 16.83 9.19 -23.30
N PHE A 951 17.46 9.58 -22.18
CA PHE A 951 18.72 10.33 -22.23
C PHE A 951 19.92 9.40 -22.39
N GLY A 952 19.92 8.21 -21.78
CA GLY A 952 20.96 7.21 -22.01
C GLY A 952 21.08 6.81 -23.47
N SER A 953 19.95 6.53 -24.13
CA SER A 953 19.91 6.17 -25.55
C SER A 953 20.27 7.29 -26.53
N LEU A 954 20.35 8.56 -26.09
CA LEU A 954 20.71 9.69 -26.95
C LEU A 954 22.15 10.20 -26.76
N MET A 955 22.81 9.87 -25.65
CA MET A 955 24.15 10.39 -25.32
C MET A 955 25.29 9.73 -26.12
N GLU A 956 25.10 8.51 -26.63
CA GLU A 956 26.12 7.77 -27.41
C GLU A 956 25.89 7.84 -28.94
N MET A 957 24.76 8.37 -29.42
CA MET A 957 24.55 8.68 -30.85
C MET A 957 25.16 10.03 -31.27
N GLY A 958 26.23 10.45 -30.59
CA GLY A 958 26.94 11.72 -30.80
C GLY A 958 28.46 11.61 -30.64
N GLY A 959 29.01 10.40 -30.81
CA GLY A 959 30.45 10.10 -30.86
C GLY A 959 30.87 9.73 -32.28
#